data_AF-T0LPN8-F1
#
_entry.id   AF-T0LPN8-F1
#
_cell.length_a   1.000
_cell.length_b   1.000
_cell.length_c   1.000
_cell.angle_alpha   90.00
_cell.angle_beta   90.00
_cell.angle_gamma   90.00
#
_symmetry.space_group_name_H-M   'P 1'
#
loop_
_entity.id
_entity.type
_entity.pdbx_description
1 polymer ?
#
loop_
_entity_poly.entity_id
_entity_poly.type
_entity_poly.pdbx_seq_one_letter_code
_entity_poly.pdbx_strand_id
1 'polypeptide(L)'
;MDYALDGCKHEPFSSYLKALAVLRIVGEQEDKTIKGFWKSDTFVIETKLTREELVEFLINKYSPTPIVSPWNGGSGFFQGDNKEAINEIIKDKSGRFKPYRETIEKIQSWKNLMKQDLPFSKVMDEVESLVNQGNQKKNERNSKLINKLSSTRNDLSNDKNKWINQYVDNYPLEQLIEEANKYTDTNPQVQKMSSDFISNIKSINTAFYEHFRKSSKTLIVRKCRNYLDSKVVEWLDSAVLFDPEDELYYPPILGTGGNEGNLEYSNTFMANLIKVLMVGAQGLTKAQSENLLKNSLFAEPVSNLISSKIGKFNPGRAGGANQGFGIEEKDFPINPWDFVLLMEGAILWSSSIGKRQGISSGIPRSPFTVYSSPVGYSSALPEKRDFYEIWAPLWYNPVEIRELKAFFCEGRSKISRKSARTGLEFAEAVASLSVDRGISEFARYAILERRGKSFAVVPAGKFKVEYRREVDLIRELNPILAEIDSFLKGFKSNPPGELSSLRLRIDQQMYRALSHGGSFEMRKLMSSIGAFEKIISKRDNKREPKIRRPFSGLSMKWLLYSNDGSVEFRIASTLASIEATGKVGSIRSNIEPVNPEKENTWDEGLGQYSYIGNSLPDKLGNVLRRRIIDTDRYSSEKNPLSSSIWLSLSDIVKFITNKVDDALIENLLFGMMWIRWKSNEAKDIIDEFNRRNRGTESFEIVPSSWALLKLLFLRECIRNNEGKKLWIKPEISIITLLNAGRIDEACRIARRKLYAHGLNPVGSRFPDISGGDRMAAALLFPVRNENALFKMVLKMKEQGD
;
A
#
# COMPACT_ATOMS: atom_id res chain seq x y z
N MET A 1 36.36 -13.45 -5.95
CA MET A 1 35.87 -14.40 -4.92
C MET A 1 34.56 -13.85 -4.39
N ASP A 2 33.66 -14.73 -3.97
CA ASP A 2 32.31 -14.34 -3.54
C ASP A 2 32.23 -14.38 -2.02
N TYR A 3 31.80 -13.28 -1.39
CA TYR A 3 31.69 -13.18 0.06
C TYR A 3 30.27 -12.81 0.47
N ALA A 4 29.70 -13.63 1.36
CA ALA A 4 28.48 -13.27 2.05
C ALA A 4 28.78 -12.22 3.13
N LEU A 5 28.05 -11.11 3.09
CA LEU A 5 28.08 -10.09 4.13
C LEU A 5 26.95 -10.39 5.11
N ASP A 6 27.12 -11.34 6.03
CA ASP A 6 26.05 -11.82 6.92
C ASP A 6 25.43 -10.73 7.82
N GLY A 7 26.14 -9.61 8.02
CA GLY A 7 25.63 -8.43 8.71
C GLY A 7 24.74 -7.53 7.84
N CYS A 8 24.71 -7.75 6.52
CA CYS A 8 23.99 -7.01 5.50
C CYS A 8 22.81 -7.85 4.96
N LYS A 9 21.65 -7.66 5.57
CA LYS A 9 20.39 -8.31 5.20
C LYS A 9 19.46 -7.30 4.53
N HIS A 10 18.44 -7.79 3.84
CA HIS A 10 17.41 -6.89 3.31
C HIS A 10 16.57 -6.27 4.45
N GLU A 11 16.24 -7.03 5.50
CA GLU A 11 15.50 -6.53 6.67
C GLU A 11 16.41 -6.40 7.91
N PRO A 12 16.35 -5.28 8.66
CA PRO A 12 15.57 -4.06 8.40
C PRO A 12 16.17 -3.19 7.27
N PHE A 13 15.42 -2.17 6.83
CA PHE A 13 15.86 -1.29 5.72
C PHE A 13 17.22 -0.62 5.96
N SER A 14 17.63 -0.39 7.21
CA SER A 14 18.98 0.10 7.50
C SER A 14 20.08 -0.87 7.06
N SER A 15 19.83 -2.18 7.17
CA SER A 15 20.75 -3.24 6.74
C SER A 15 20.82 -3.33 5.22
N TYR A 16 19.69 -3.12 4.53
CA TYR A 16 19.65 -3.00 3.07
C TYR A 16 20.52 -1.83 2.58
N LEU A 17 20.37 -0.65 3.18
CA LEU A 17 21.15 0.53 2.81
C LEU A 17 22.64 0.33 3.13
N LYS A 18 22.98 -0.29 4.26
CA LYS A 18 24.35 -0.68 4.57
C LYS A 18 24.96 -1.58 3.50
N ALA A 19 24.21 -2.57 3.00
CA ALA A 19 24.66 -3.44 1.91
C ALA A 19 25.03 -2.64 0.66
N LEU A 20 24.15 -1.69 0.28
CA LEU A 20 24.40 -0.78 -0.84
C LEU A 20 25.63 0.10 -0.64
N ALA A 21 25.89 0.52 0.60
CA ALA A 21 27.05 1.33 0.95
C ALA A 21 28.36 0.61 0.72
N VAL A 22 28.44 -0.67 1.11
CA VAL A 22 29.65 -1.48 0.90
C VAL A 22 29.95 -1.58 -0.60
N LEU A 23 28.94 -1.89 -1.42
CA LEU A 23 29.10 -1.95 -2.88
C LEU A 23 29.55 -0.59 -3.45
N ARG A 24 28.94 0.51 -3.00
CA ARG A 24 29.27 1.87 -3.47
C ARG A 24 30.69 2.27 -3.09
N ILE A 25 31.03 2.21 -1.81
CA ILE A 25 32.31 2.70 -1.30
C ILE A 25 33.46 1.91 -1.92
N VAL A 26 33.38 0.58 -1.93
CA VAL A 26 34.43 -0.26 -2.50
C VAL A 26 34.51 -0.08 -4.02
N GLY A 27 33.36 -0.03 -4.70
CA GLY A 27 33.28 0.14 -6.15
C GLY A 27 33.82 1.46 -6.67
N GLU A 28 33.73 2.52 -5.86
CA GLU A 28 34.23 3.83 -6.22
C GLU A 28 35.68 4.08 -5.82
N GLN A 29 36.16 3.44 -4.75
CA GLN A 29 37.43 3.83 -4.11
C GLN A 29 38.54 2.77 -4.20
N GLU A 30 38.25 1.47 -4.34
CA GLU A 30 39.28 0.41 -4.28
C GLU A 30 39.17 -0.64 -5.40
N ASP A 31 37.97 -1.15 -5.66
CA ASP A 31 37.72 -2.19 -6.67
C ASP A 31 36.57 -1.81 -7.61
N LYS A 32 36.90 -1.18 -8.73
CA LYS A 32 35.92 -0.78 -9.76
C LYS A 32 35.17 -1.95 -10.41
N THR A 33 35.64 -3.19 -10.23
CA THR A 33 35.04 -4.40 -10.80
C THR A 33 34.14 -5.14 -9.82
N ILE A 34 33.97 -4.61 -8.60
CA ILE A 34 33.10 -5.23 -7.60
C ILE A 34 31.66 -5.32 -8.11
N LYS A 35 31.05 -6.49 -7.89
CA LYS A 35 29.64 -6.72 -8.14
C LYS A 35 28.93 -7.09 -6.85
N GLY A 36 27.64 -6.81 -6.77
CA GLY A 36 26.81 -7.17 -5.62
C GLY A 36 25.48 -7.79 -6.05
N PHE A 37 24.98 -8.72 -5.25
CA PHE A 37 23.68 -9.38 -5.45
C PHE A 37 23.13 -9.96 -4.15
N TRP A 38 21.86 -10.34 -4.14
CA TRP A 38 21.19 -10.96 -3.00
C TRP A 38 21.17 -12.47 -3.14
N LYS A 39 21.46 -13.20 -2.06
CA LYS A 39 21.34 -14.67 -1.98
C LYS A 39 20.88 -15.07 -0.59
N SER A 40 19.77 -15.81 -0.51
CA SER A 40 19.22 -16.31 0.76
C SER A 40 19.11 -15.21 1.82
N ASP A 41 18.55 -14.05 1.45
CA ASP A 41 18.34 -12.87 2.30
C ASP A 41 19.57 -12.09 2.76
N THR A 42 20.77 -12.54 2.36
CA THR A 42 22.06 -11.89 2.64
C THR A 42 22.61 -11.25 1.36
N PHE A 43 23.29 -10.12 1.51
CA PHE A 43 24.00 -9.50 0.39
C PHE A 43 25.36 -10.16 0.16
N VAL A 44 25.65 -10.48 -1.09
CA VAL A 44 26.89 -11.10 -1.53
C VAL A 44 27.63 -10.11 -2.42
N ILE A 45 28.95 -10.02 -2.25
CA ILE A 45 29.83 -9.25 -3.12
C ILE A 45 30.81 -10.17 -3.84
N GLU A 46 31.06 -9.88 -5.12
CA GLU A 46 32.14 -10.46 -5.91
C GLU A 46 33.24 -9.42 -6.05
N THR A 47 34.40 -9.65 -5.43
CA THR A 47 35.52 -8.70 -5.45
C THR A 47 36.85 -9.43 -5.55
N LYS A 48 37.88 -8.68 -5.97
CA LYS A 48 39.29 -9.12 -5.89
C LYS A 48 39.85 -9.08 -4.46
N LEU A 49 39.22 -8.34 -3.55
CA LEU A 49 39.68 -8.18 -2.17
C LEU A 49 39.37 -9.43 -1.34
N THR A 50 40.25 -9.76 -0.41
CA THR A 50 39.97 -10.69 0.69
C THR A 50 39.09 -10.04 1.76
N ARG A 51 38.56 -10.85 2.68
CA ARG A 51 37.78 -10.36 3.84
C ARG A 51 38.60 -9.38 4.67
N GLU A 52 39.87 -9.70 4.91
CA GLU A 52 40.80 -8.92 5.70
C GLU A 52 41.18 -7.63 4.97
N GLU A 53 41.45 -7.68 3.66
CA GLU A 53 41.74 -6.49 2.84
C GLU A 53 40.54 -5.53 2.78
N LEU A 54 39.30 -6.05 2.74
CA LEU A 54 38.09 -5.24 2.79
C LEU A 54 37.98 -4.46 4.11
N VAL A 55 38.22 -5.14 5.23
CA VAL A 55 38.23 -4.52 6.56
C VAL A 55 39.36 -3.48 6.67
N GLU A 56 40.57 -3.83 6.23
CA GLU A 56 41.73 -2.94 6.25
C GLU A 56 41.51 -1.69 5.39
N PHE A 57 40.89 -1.84 4.21
CA PHE A 57 40.50 -0.72 3.35
C PHE A 57 39.53 0.23 4.07
N LEU A 58 38.43 -0.28 4.63
CA LEU A 58 37.43 0.55 5.31
C LEU A 58 37.98 1.24 6.56
N ILE A 59 38.84 0.56 7.32
CA ILE A 59 39.46 1.14 8.52
C ILE A 59 40.48 2.22 8.16
N ASN A 60 41.34 1.99 7.17
CA ASN A 60 42.53 2.85 6.98
C ASN A 60 42.47 3.76 5.74
N LYS A 61 41.81 3.35 4.67
CA LYS A 61 41.87 4.02 3.36
C LYS A 61 40.58 4.72 2.96
N TYR A 62 39.42 4.21 3.39
CA TYR A 62 38.10 4.75 3.06
C TYR A 62 38.03 6.28 3.28
N SER A 63 37.67 7.02 2.24
CA SER A 63 37.44 8.46 2.29
C SER A 63 35.93 8.73 2.36
N PRO A 64 35.41 9.27 3.49
CA PRO A 64 33.97 9.50 3.64
C PRO A 64 33.42 10.52 2.66
N THR A 65 32.18 10.31 2.21
CA THR A 65 31.44 11.29 1.40
C THR A 65 31.12 12.51 2.28
N PRO A 66 31.32 13.76 1.80
CA PRO A 66 30.96 14.94 2.58
C PRO A 66 29.44 15.13 2.70
N ILE A 67 28.83 14.46 3.68
CA ILE A 67 27.40 14.57 4.00
C ILE A 67 27.20 15.80 4.91
N VAL A 68 26.62 16.86 4.34
CA VAL A 68 26.41 18.15 5.03
C VAL A 68 25.02 18.69 4.73
N SER A 69 24.41 19.34 5.72
CA SER A 69 23.08 19.95 5.59
C SER A 69 23.06 21.38 6.12
N PRO A 70 23.84 22.33 5.55
CA PRO A 70 23.95 23.70 6.07
C PRO A 70 22.64 24.51 6.02
N TRP A 71 21.57 23.96 5.45
CA TRP A 71 20.24 24.54 5.47
C TRP A 71 19.38 24.10 6.67
N ASN A 72 19.85 23.14 7.47
CA ASN A 72 19.21 22.67 8.70
C ASN A 72 19.89 23.27 9.92
N GLY A 73 19.15 23.43 11.02
CA GLY A 73 19.78 23.71 12.32
C GLY A 73 20.04 22.41 13.07
N GLY A 74 21.02 22.46 13.97
CA GLY A 74 21.67 21.28 14.51
C GLY A 74 22.70 20.64 13.56
N SER A 75 22.93 21.23 12.38
CA SER A 75 23.86 20.72 11.37
C SER A 75 25.33 21.05 11.68
N GLY A 76 25.55 22.01 12.57
CA GLY A 76 26.87 22.52 12.95
C GLY A 76 27.26 23.81 12.22
N PHE A 77 26.44 24.28 11.27
CA PHE A 77 26.76 25.47 10.47
C PHE A 77 26.10 26.76 10.97
N PHE A 78 25.12 26.70 11.88
CA PHE A 78 24.53 27.89 12.48
C PHE A 78 25.09 28.15 13.87
N GLN A 79 24.97 29.40 14.32
CA GLN A 79 25.35 29.79 15.66
C GLN A 79 24.45 29.11 16.71
N GLY A 80 25.07 28.47 17.70
CA GLY A 80 24.39 27.65 18.70
C GLY A 80 24.18 26.18 18.33
N ASP A 81 24.55 25.76 17.11
CA ASP A 81 24.63 24.34 16.77
C ASP A 81 25.82 23.66 17.47
N ASN A 82 25.76 22.33 17.65
CA ASN A 82 26.94 21.57 18.08
C ASN A 82 27.96 21.51 16.92
N LYS A 83 29.11 22.17 17.12
CA LYS A 83 30.24 22.25 16.16
C LYS A 83 31.37 21.27 16.43
N GLU A 84 31.29 20.44 17.46
CA GLU A 84 32.36 19.50 17.87
C GLU A 84 32.83 18.65 16.68
N ALA A 85 31.89 18.03 15.97
CA ALA A 85 32.23 17.13 14.89
C ALA A 85 32.88 17.84 13.69
N ILE A 86 32.37 19.03 13.33
CA ILE A 86 32.95 19.88 12.29
C ILE A 86 34.38 20.28 12.66
N ASN A 87 34.60 20.72 13.90
CA ASN A 87 35.90 21.19 14.35
C ASN A 87 36.95 20.08 14.35
N GLU A 88 36.59 18.87 14.75
CA GLU A 88 37.51 17.72 14.72
C GLU A 88 37.87 17.32 13.28
N ILE A 89 36.90 17.32 12.35
CA ILE A 89 37.17 17.04 10.93
C ILE A 89 38.11 18.08 10.32
N ILE A 90 37.94 19.37 10.64
CA ILE A 90 38.83 20.45 10.17
C ILE A 90 40.27 20.27 10.70
N LYS A 91 40.43 19.89 11.98
CA LYS A 91 41.75 19.69 12.59
C LYS A 91 42.49 18.48 12.03
N ASP A 92 41.76 17.45 11.62
CA ASP A 92 42.35 16.25 11.05
C ASP A 92 43.16 16.59 9.79
N LYS A 93 44.40 16.10 9.70
CA LYS A 93 45.28 16.34 8.54
C LYS A 93 45.40 15.14 7.61
N SER A 94 44.68 14.05 7.87
CA SER A 94 44.73 12.86 7.04
C SER A 94 44.16 13.16 5.64
N GLY A 95 44.65 12.42 4.64
CA GLY A 95 44.18 12.57 3.25
C GLY A 95 42.71 12.17 3.09
N ARG A 96 42.20 11.23 3.91
CA ARG A 96 40.85 10.67 3.78
C ARG A 96 39.74 11.69 4.04
N PHE A 97 39.97 12.67 4.91
CA PHE A 97 39.03 13.73 5.24
C PHE A 97 39.23 15.00 4.40
N LYS A 98 40.20 15.04 3.48
CA LYS A 98 40.48 16.23 2.66
C LYS A 98 39.23 16.75 1.92
N PRO A 99 38.45 15.92 1.18
CA PRO A 99 37.23 16.40 0.50
C PRO A 99 36.19 16.95 1.47
N TYR A 100 36.13 16.38 2.68
CA TYR A 100 35.21 16.80 3.73
C TYR A 100 35.60 18.16 4.31
N ARG A 101 36.88 18.36 4.60
CA ARG A 101 37.42 19.66 5.07
C ARG A 101 37.18 20.75 4.04
N GLU A 102 37.52 20.51 2.77
CA GLU A 102 37.30 21.48 1.69
C GLU A 102 35.82 21.86 1.55
N THR A 103 34.91 20.89 1.71
CA THR A 103 33.47 21.14 1.70
C THR A 103 33.03 22.04 2.88
N ILE A 104 33.48 21.72 4.09
CA ILE A 104 33.16 22.49 5.30
C ILE A 104 33.71 23.92 5.20
N GLU A 105 34.99 24.07 4.83
CA GLU A 105 35.66 25.36 4.66
C GLU A 105 34.95 26.21 3.59
N LYS A 106 34.52 25.58 2.48
CA LYS A 106 33.75 26.27 1.43
C LYS A 106 32.42 26.80 1.94
N ILE A 107 31.69 26.03 2.74
CA ILE A 107 30.43 26.46 3.35
C ILE A 107 30.68 27.57 4.37
N GLN A 108 31.71 27.42 5.21
CA GLN A 108 32.12 28.44 6.19
C GLN A 108 32.56 29.73 5.51
N SER A 109 33.06 29.69 4.27
CA SER A 109 33.36 30.88 3.48
C SER A 109 32.11 31.70 3.12
N TRP A 110 30.89 31.18 3.34
CA TRP A 110 29.63 31.87 3.07
C TRP A 110 29.05 32.58 4.31
N LYS A 111 29.90 33.04 5.24
CA LYS A 111 29.48 33.69 6.50
C LYS A 111 28.39 34.74 6.34
N ASN A 112 28.53 35.63 5.34
CA ASN A 112 27.55 36.68 5.06
C ASN A 112 26.18 36.13 4.67
N LEU A 113 26.15 35.04 3.90
CA LEU A 113 24.89 34.36 3.56
C LEU A 113 24.29 33.71 4.79
N MET A 114 25.11 33.17 5.70
CA MET A 114 24.67 32.42 6.87
C MET A 114 24.40 33.31 8.10
N LYS A 115 24.66 34.62 8.00
CA LYS A 115 24.57 35.61 9.09
C LYS A 115 25.33 35.24 10.38
N GLN A 116 26.42 34.47 10.28
CA GLN A 116 27.16 33.92 11.44
C GLN A 116 27.81 34.97 12.34
N ASP A 117 28.27 36.10 11.76
CA ASP A 117 28.98 37.16 12.48
C ASP A 117 28.07 38.37 12.79
N LEU A 118 26.74 38.18 12.78
CA LEU A 118 25.81 39.28 13.03
C LEU A 118 25.88 39.70 14.51
N PRO A 119 26.07 40.99 14.83
CA PRO A 119 26.02 41.47 16.21
C PRO A 119 24.69 41.15 16.88
N PHE A 120 24.74 40.83 18.18
CA PHE A 120 23.53 40.39 18.89
C PHE A 120 22.44 41.47 18.96
N SER A 121 22.78 42.77 18.92
CA SER A 121 21.77 43.84 18.80
C SER A 121 20.94 43.72 17.53
N LYS A 122 21.57 43.45 16.38
CA LYS A 122 20.87 43.24 15.11
C LYS A 122 20.00 41.99 15.12
N VAL A 123 20.44 40.94 15.84
CA VAL A 123 19.62 39.74 16.07
C VAL A 123 18.34 40.12 16.85
N MET A 124 18.46 40.93 17.91
CA MET A 124 17.31 41.39 18.68
C MET A 124 16.35 42.25 17.83
N ASP A 125 16.88 43.17 17.03
CA ASP A 125 16.08 44.03 16.13
C ASP A 125 15.27 43.20 15.13
N GLU A 126 15.90 42.20 14.50
CA GLU A 126 15.20 41.32 13.56
C GLU A 126 14.11 40.50 14.27
N VAL A 127 14.39 39.93 15.44
CA VAL A 127 13.37 39.16 16.20
C VAL A 127 12.21 40.05 16.65
N GLU A 128 12.47 41.28 17.08
CA GLU A 128 11.43 42.24 17.44
C GLU A 128 10.54 42.60 16.24
N SER A 129 11.15 42.85 15.08
CA SER A 129 10.41 43.08 13.83
C SER A 129 9.53 41.88 13.45
N LEU A 130 10.04 40.66 13.58
CA LEU A 130 9.28 39.43 13.32
C LEU A 130 8.07 39.26 14.24
N VAL A 131 8.23 39.62 15.51
CA VAL A 131 7.15 39.58 16.49
C VAL A 131 6.09 40.64 16.17
N ASN A 132 6.50 41.84 15.74
CA ASN A 132 5.61 42.96 15.45
C ASN A 132 4.85 42.80 14.12
N GLN A 133 5.42 42.13 13.12
CA GLN A 133 4.77 41.89 11.81
C GLN A 133 3.73 40.75 11.83
N GLY A 134 3.68 39.91 12.88
CA GLY A 134 2.76 38.78 12.96
C GLY A 134 1.32 39.20 13.27
N ASN A 135 0.44 39.23 12.25
CA ASN A 135 -1.00 39.48 12.42
C ASN A 135 -1.67 38.53 13.44
N GLN A 136 -2.20 39.12 14.52
CA GLN A 136 -3.44 38.79 15.27
C GLN A 136 -3.70 37.39 15.89
N LYS A 137 -2.75 36.45 15.97
CA LYS A 137 -2.84 35.36 16.96
C LYS A 137 -1.66 35.40 17.92
N LYS A 138 -1.88 35.98 19.11
CA LYS A 138 -1.01 35.83 20.30
C LYS A 138 -0.95 34.34 20.68
N ASN A 139 -0.14 33.56 19.97
CA ASN A 139 0.23 32.23 20.45
C ASN A 139 1.22 32.40 21.62
N GLU A 140 1.07 31.58 22.65
CA GLU A 140 1.86 31.58 23.91
C GLU A 140 3.39 31.61 23.68
N ARG A 141 3.85 31.12 22.53
CA ARG A 141 5.26 31.15 22.13
C ARG A 141 5.78 32.57 21.87
N ASN A 142 4.98 33.42 21.23
CA ASN A 142 5.38 34.80 20.91
C ASN A 142 5.38 35.67 22.17
N SER A 143 4.45 35.47 23.10
CA SER A 143 4.45 36.17 24.38
C SER A 143 5.67 35.80 25.23
N LYS A 144 6.05 34.51 25.27
CA LYS A 144 7.30 34.08 25.93
C LYS A 144 8.53 34.74 25.30
N LEU A 145 8.57 34.85 23.97
CA LEU A 145 9.71 35.48 23.28
C LEU A 145 9.77 37.00 23.52
N ILE A 146 8.62 37.69 23.52
CA ILE A 146 8.51 39.12 23.91
C ILE A 146 9.03 39.33 25.33
N ASN A 147 8.59 38.50 26.29
CA ASN A 147 9.04 38.61 27.67
C ASN A 147 10.55 38.39 27.81
N LYS A 148 11.13 37.49 27.01
CA LYS A 148 12.58 37.29 26.96
C LYS A 148 13.30 38.49 26.34
N LEU A 149 12.77 39.08 25.27
CA LEU A 149 13.33 40.30 24.66
C LEU A 149 13.31 41.47 25.64
N SER A 150 12.18 41.70 26.32
CA SER A 150 12.07 42.78 27.32
C SER A 150 12.95 42.52 28.54
N SER A 151 13.00 41.29 29.05
CA SER A 151 13.93 40.90 30.13
C SER A 151 15.38 41.14 29.72
N THR A 152 15.78 40.72 28.52
CA THR A 152 17.15 40.91 28.03
C THR A 152 17.49 42.39 27.89
N ARG A 153 16.57 43.23 27.38
CA ARG A 153 16.77 44.69 27.33
C ARG A 153 16.87 45.31 28.72
N ASN A 154 16.04 44.88 29.66
CA ASN A 154 16.11 45.33 31.05
C ASN A 154 17.44 44.94 31.69
N ASP A 155 17.89 43.70 31.46
CA ASP A 155 19.18 43.20 31.91
C ASP A 155 20.33 44.03 31.33
N LEU A 156 20.27 44.39 30.05
CA LEU A 156 21.24 45.30 29.43
C LEU A 156 21.15 46.71 30.05
N SER A 157 19.97 47.25 30.34
CA SER A 157 19.86 48.57 30.99
C SER A 157 20.29 48.62 32.46
N ASN A 158 20.52 47.48 33.11
CA ASN A 158 20.85 47.39 34.53
C ASN A 158 22.34 47.67 34.79
N ASP A 159 22.65 48.57 35.72
CA ASP A 159 24.04 48.94 36.07
C ASP A 159 24.91 47.75 36.49
N LYS A 160 24.31 46.68 37.04
CA LYS A 160 25.03 45.43 37.39
C LYS A 160 25.52 44.63 36.18
N ASN A 161 24.97 44.85 34.99
CA ASN A 161 25.27 44.11 33.76
C ASN A 161 25.94 44.99 32.68
N LYS A 162 26.32 46.21 33.03
CA LYS A 162 26.93 47.20 32.10
C LYS A 162 28.19 46.68 31.40
N TRP A 163 28.85 45.70 32.02
CA TRP A 163 30.02 45.01 31.48
C TRP A 163 29.72 44.24 30.18
N ILE A 164 28.48 43.78 29.92
CA ILE A 164 28.09 43.13 28.66
C ILE A 164 27.65 44.13 27.58
N ASN A 165 27.01 45.24 27.97
CA ASN A 165 26.39 46.18 27.01
C ASN A 165 27.31 46.64 25.89
N GLN A 166 28.56 46.94 26.24
CA GLN A 166 29.57 47.42 25.30
C GLN A 166 29.89 46.41 24.17
N TYR A 167 29.57 45.13 24.37
CA TYR A 167 29.84 44.07 23.42
C TYR A 167 28.66 43.75 22.51
N VAL A 168 27.42 44.03 22.91
CA VAL A 168 26.21 43.57 22.18
C VAL A 168 26.12 44.09 20.74
N ASP A 169 26.65 45.30 20.49
CA ASP A 169 26.66 45.92 19.16
C ASP A 169 27.81 45.45 18.25
N ASN A 170 28.82 44.79 18.82
CA ASN A 170 30.03 44.40 18.11
C ASN A 170 30.22 42.89 18.06
N TYR A 171 29.68 42.15 19.03
CA TYR A 171 29.97 40.74 19.24
C TYR A 171 28.77 39.88 18.82
N PRO A 172 29.03 38.79 18.07
CA PRO A 172 28.02 37.76 17.84
C PRO A 172 27.79 36.96 19.14
N LEU A 173 26.71 36.16 19.20
CA LEU A 173 26.29 35.43 20.41
C LEU A 173 27.42 34.63 21.08
N GLU A 174 28.25 33.93 20.29
CA GLU A 174 29.30 33.04 20.82
C GLU A 174 30.37 33.81 21.62
N GLN A 175 30.83 34.95 21.09
CA GLN A 175 31.75 35.84 21.80
C GLN A 175 31.05 36.50 22.99
N LEU A 176 29.78 36.86 22.85
CA LEU A 176 29.00 37.42 23.95
C LEU A 176 28.85 36.43 25.12
N ILE A 177 28.66 35.14 24.83
CA ILE A 177 28.62 34.06 25.82
C ILE A 177 30.01 33.85 26.45
N GLU A 178 31.09 33.90 25.65
CA GLU A 178 32.44 33.76 26.16
C GLU A 178 32.79 34.88 27.15
N GLU A 179 32.53 36.13 26.77
CA GLU A 179 32.66 37.27 27.68
C GLU A 179 31.74 37.13 28.89
N ALA A 180 30.50 36.68 28.70
CA ALA A 180 29.56 36.43 29.78
C ALA A 180 30.08 35.42 30.82
N ASN A 181 30.79 34.39 30.35
CA ASN A 181 31.38 33.35 31.19
C ASN A 181 32.67 33.78 31.89
N LYS A 182 33.42 34.76 31.34
CA LYS A 182 34.62 35.32 31.99
C LYS A 182 34.28 36.10 33.25
N TYR A 183 33.05 36.58 33.36
CA TYR A 183 32.56 37.32 34.53
C TYR A 183 32.08 36.35 35.62
N THR A 184 33.03 35.72 36.32
CA THR A 184 32.73 34.86 37.48
C THR A 184 32.76 35.68 38.77
N ASP A 185 31.57 36.06 39.25
CA ASP A 185 31.38 36.58 40.62
C ASP A 185 31.10 35.40 41.58
N THR A 186 31.65 35.45 42.80
CA THR A 186 31.37 34.48 43.88
C THR A 186 29.94 34.57 44.43
N ASN A 187 29.20 35.64 44.12
CA ASN A 187 27.83 35.85 44.57
C ASN A 187 26.81 34.96 43.81
N PRO A 188 26.07 34.06 44.49
CA PRO A 188 25.09 33.17 43.85
C PRO A 188 23.97 33.90 43.08
N GLN A 189 23.60 35.12 43.48
CA GLN A 189 22.57 35.90 42.79
C GLN A 189 23.06 36.41 41.42
N VAL A 190 24.33 36.80 41.34
CA VAL A 190 24.95 37.29 40.09
C VAL A 190 25.18 36.13 39.12
N GLN A 191 25.56 34.95 39.62
CA GLN A 191 25.65 33.73 38.81
C GLN A 191 24.31 33.32 38.20
N LYS A 192 23.23 33.37 38.99
CA LYS A 192 21.88 33.07 38.51
C LYS A 192 21.43 34.08 37.44
N MET A 193 21.67 35.37 37.65
CA MET A 193 21.38 36.41 36.67
C MET A 193 22.15 36.22 35.35
N SER A 194 23.45 35.90 35.41
CA SER A 194 24.26 35.61 34.22
C SER A 194 23.76 34.37 33.46
N SER A 195 23.41 33.30 34.19
CA SER A 195 22.81 32.10 33.61
C SER A 195 21.46 32.39 32.94
N ASP A 196 20.60 33.19 33.57
CA ASP A 196 19.29 33.58 33.02
C ASP A 196 19.46 34.46 31.77
N PHE A 197 20.40 35.40 31.78
CA PHE A 197 20.77 36.20 30.63
C PHE A 197 21.26 35.33 29.47
N ILE A 198 22.23 34.42 29.71
CA ILE A 198 22.75 33.48 28.71
C ILE A 198 21.62 32.62 28.12
N SER A 199 20.70 32.14 28.96
CA SER A 199 19.52 31.38 28.54
C SER A 199 18.60 32.19 27.63
N ASN A 200 18.37 33.46 27.96
CA ASN A 200 17.54 34.37 27.18
C ASN A 200 18.16 34.68 25.81
N ILE A 201 19.45 35.05 25.76
CA ILE A 201 20.12 35.36 24.49
C ILE A 201 20.20 34.14 23.56
N LYS A 202 20.43 32.93 24.10
CA LYS A 202 20.38 31.67 23.33
C LYS A 202 18.99 31.43 22.75
N SER A 203 17.93 31.68 23.52
CA SER A 203 16.55 31.52 23.07
C SER A 203 16.18 32.51 21.98
N ILE A 204 16.63 33.78 22.08
CA ILE A 204 16.42 34.82 21.06
C ILE A 204 17.14 34.43 19.78
N ASN A 205 18.41 34.04 19.88
CA ASN A 205 19.19 33.60 18.73
C ASN A 205 18.58 32.37 18.04
N THR A 206 18.08 31.41 18.83
CA THR A 206 17.38 30.23 18.29
C THR A 206 16.14 30.64 17.48
N ALA A 207 15.34 31.59 18.00
CA ALA A 207 14.15 32.10 17.30
C ALA A 207 14.51 32.82 16.00
N PHE A 208 15.56 33.64 16.02
CA PHE A 208 16.12 34.29 14.84
C PHE A 208 16.49 33.26 13.76
N TYR A 209 17.35 32.29 14.10
CA TYR A 209 17.81 31.30 13.13
C TYR A 209 16.70 30.34 12.68
N GLU A 210 15.71 30.04 13.51
CA GLU A 210 14.51 29.32 13.07
C GLU A 210 13.75 30.06 11.96
N HIS A 211 13.61 31.38 12.07
CA HIS A 211 12.96 32.18 11.04
C HIS A 211 13.86 32.35 9.80
N PHE A 212 15.12 32.75 10.02
CA PHE A 212 16.10 32.95 8.96
C PHE A 212 16.28 31.69 8.10
N ARG A 213 16.37 30.50 8.72
CA ARG A 213 16.49 29.24 7.96
C ARG A 213 15.29 28.98 7.07
N LYS A 214 14.08 29.31 7.51
CA LYS A 214 12.87 29.12 6.69
C LYS A 214 12.88 29.99 5.45
N SER A 215 13.37 31.22 5.53
CA SER A 215 13.43 32.15 4.39
C SER A 215 14.67 31.96 3.51
N SER A 216 15.78 31.48 4.06
CA SER A 216 17.06 31.32 3.33
C SER A 216 17.32 29.91 2.80
N LYS A 217 16.51 28.89 3.19
CA LYS A 217 16.74 27.48 2.89
C LYS A 217 17.02 27.22 1.41
N THR A 218 16.13 27.72 0.55
CA THR A 218 16.19 27.57 -0.92
C THR A 218 17.49 28.13 -1.49
N LEU A 219 17.91 29.31 -1.02
CA LEU A 219 19.14 29.96 -1.45
C LEU A 219 20.39 29.18 -1.02
N ILE A 220 20.42 28.68 0.22
CA ILE A 220 21.53 27.87 0.74
C ILE A 220 21.66 26.57 -0.07
N VAL A 221 20.55 25.85 -0.29
CA VAL A 221 20.54 24.60 -1.08
C VAL A 221 21.02 24.86 -2.52
N ARG A 222 20.58 25.95 -3.15
CA ARG A 222 21.02 26.33 -4.49
C ARG A 222 22.52 26.61 -4.54
N LYS A 223 23.04 27.33 -3.55
CA LYS A 223 24.48 27.62 -3.45
C LYS A 223 25.29 26.35 -3.24
N CYS A 224 24.78 25.41 -2.44
CA CYS A 224 25.40 24.09 -2.27
C CYS A 224 25.50 23.34 -3.61
N ARG A 225 24.40 23.26 -4.37
CA ARG A 225 24.40 22.60 -5.69
C ARG A 225 25.37 23.22 -6.69
N ASN A 226 25.53 24.55 -6.67
CA ASN A 226 26.34 25.26 -7.67
C ASN A 226 27.84 25.25 -7.40
N TYR A 227 28.27 25.12 -6.14
CA TYR A 227 29.66 25.39 -5.73
C TYR A 227 30.34 24.27 -4.96
N LEU A 228 29.61 23.25 -4.51
CA LEU A 228 30.20 22.10 -3.81
C LEU A 228 30.55 20.98 -4.81
N ASP A 229 31.40 20.06 -4.36
CA ASP A 229 31.85 18.92 -5.17
C ASP A 229 30.68 18.02 -5.58
N SER A 230 30.83 17.36 -6.74
CA SER A 230 29.85 16.40 -7.27
C SER A 230 29.40 15.33 -6.27
N LYS A 231 30.29 14.86 -5.38
CA LYS A 231 29.95 13.89 -4.32
C LYS A 231 28.96 14.45 -3.29
N VAL A 232 29.01 15.75 -3.03
CA VAL A 232 28.04 16.44 -2.17
C VAL A 232 26.72 16.63 -2.88
N VAL A 233 26.75 16.80 -4.20
CA VAL A 233 25.54 16.85 -5.04
C VAL A 233 24.80 15.51 -5.05
N GLU A 234 25.50 14.38 -5.04
CA GLU A 234 24.85 13.06 -4.88
C GLU A 234 24.06 12.98 -3.55
N TRP A 235 24.64 13.47 -2.45
CA TRP A 235 23.93 13.59 -1.17
C TRP A 235 22.71 14.53 -1.27
N LEU A 236 22.88 15.69 -1.89
CA LEU A 236 21.77 16.64 -2.12
C LEU A 236 20.63 15.97 -2.89
N ASP A 237 20.92 15.22 -3.96
CA ASP A 237 19.88 14.57 -4.76
C ASP A 237 19.12 13.49 -3.98
N SER A 238 19.72 12.90 -2.93
CA SER A 238 19.02 11.98 -2.02
C SER A 238 18.17 12.70 -0.96
N ALA A 239 18.57 13.91 -0.53
CA ALA A 239 17.98 14.61 0.61
C ALA A 239 17.02 15.76 0.23
N VAL A 240 17.31 16.51 -0.83
CA VAL A 240 16.56 17.70 -1.24
C VAL A 240 16.71 18.01 -2.75
N LEU A 241 15.57 18.13 -3.43
CA LEU A 241 15.48 18.49 -4.85
C LEU A 241 14.79 19.84 -5.03
N PHE A 242 14.94 20.41 -6.22
CA PHE A 242 14.06 21.45 -6.73
C PHE A 242 12.98 20.81 -7.60
N ASP A 243 11.72 21.20 -7.40
CA ASP A 243 10.65 20.88 -8.33
C ASP A 243 10.64 21.86 -9.53
N PRO A 244 9.75 21.69 -10.52
CA PRO A 244 9.66 22.60 -11.68
C PRO A 244 9.29 24.05 -11.35
N GLU A 245 8.70 24.27 -10.18
CA GLU A 245 8.28 25.59 -9.69
C GLU A 245 9.40 26.24 -8.86
N ASP A 246 10.59 25.61 -8.83
CA ASP A 246 11.77 26.07 -8.09
C ASP A 246 11.61 26.00 -6.56
N GLU A 247 10.65 25.19 -6.10
CA GLU A 247 10.38 24.92 -4.69
C GLU A 247 11.13 23.68 -4.21
N LEU A 248 11.42 23.64 -2.90
CA LEU A 248 12.16 22.52 -2.30
C LEU A 248 11.27 21.29 -2.10
N TYR A 249 11.63 20.19 -2.77
CA TYR A 249 11.06 18.87 -2.56
C TYR A 249 11.95 18.02 -1.65
N TYR A 250 11.34 17.34 -0.68
CA TYR A 250 12.04 16.46 0.27
C TYR A 250 11.66 14.99 0.03
N PRO A 251 12.57 14.16 -0.51
CA PRO A 251 12.38 12.73 -0.60
C PRO A 251 12.05 12.11 0.78
N PRO A 252 11.02 11.25 0.89
CA PRO A 252 10.58 10.71 2.18
C PRO A 252 11.65 9.93 2.95
N ILE A 253 12.64 9.36 2.25
CA ILE A 253 13.68 8.53 2.85
C ILE A 253 14.55 9.29 3.85
N LEU A 254 14.95 10.54 3.57
CA LEU A 254 15.86 11.33 4.44
C LEU A 254 15.15 12.48 5.19
N GLY A 255 13.83 12.36 5.39
CA GLY A 255 13.06 13.32 6.18
C GLY A 255 12.95 14.67 5.49
N THR A 256 13.14 15.78 6.22
CA THR A 256 12.97 17.14 5.68
C THR A 256 14.28 17.78 5.22
N GLY A 257 15.03 17.01 4.40
CA GLY A 257 16.32 17.42 3.87
C GLY A 257 17.48 17.09 4.78
N GLY A 258 17.54 15.86 5.31
CA GLY A 258 18.59 15.43 6.24
C GLY A 258 18.21 15.52 7.72
N ASN A 259 16.94 15.79 8.02
CA ASN A 259 16.43 15.94 9.38
C ASN A 259 15.20 15.05 9.62
N GLU A 260 15.19 14.35 10.76
CA GLU A 260 14.07 13.59 11.28
C GLU A 260 13.71 14.00 12.72
N GLY A 261 12.65 14.79 12.88
CA GLY A 261 12.25 15.30 14.19
C GLY A 261 13.33 16.21 14.80
N ASN A 262 14.05 15.71 15.80
CA ASN A 262 15.19 16.39 16.44
C ASN A 262 16.55 15.77 16.04
N LEU A 263 16.56 14.76 15.17
CA LEU A 263 17.78 14.11 14.69
C LEU A 263 18.26 14.78 13.41
N GLU A 264 19.48 15.32 13.43
CA GLU A 264 20.17 15.80 12.23
C GLU A 264 21.14 14.71 11.73
N TYR A 265 20.87 14.14 10.56
CA TYR A 265 21.66 13.03 10.03
C TYR A 265 23.10 13.39 9.67
N SER A 266 23.36 14.57 9.10
CA SER A 266 24.70 15.02 8.70
C SER A 266 25.62 15.20 9.91
N ASN A 267 25.14 15.86 10.97
CA ASN A 267 25.95 16.05 12.18
C ASN A 267 26.14 14.73 12.94
N THR A 268 25.10 13.89 13.00
CA THR A 268 25.19 12.55 13.58
C THR A 268 26.16 11.66 12.79
N PHE A 269 26.21 11.79 11.46
CA PHE A 269 27.15 11.06 10.61
C PHE A 269 28.59 11.48 10.90
N MET A 270 28.88 12.79 10.92
CA MET A 270 30.20 13.30 11.29
C MET A 270 30.65 12.83 12.69
N ALA A 271 29.74 12.88 13.67
CA ALA A 271 30.03 12.40 15.03
C ALA A 271 30.34 10.90 15.07
N ASN A 272 29.66 10.06 14.26
CA ASN A 272 29.97 8.64 14.18
C ASN A 272 31.27 8.38 13.42
N LEU A 273 31.56 9.13 12.35
CA LEU A 273 32.85 9.03 11.63
C LEU A 273 34.04 9.28 12.55
N ILE A 274 33.97 10.30 13.41
CA ILE A 274 35.03 10.60 14.38
C ILE A 274 35.24 9.41 15.31
N LYS A 275 34.16 8.84 15.85
CA LYS A 275 34.23 7.68 16.75
C LYS A 275 34.91 6.48 16.11
N VAL A 276 34.62 6.18 14.84
CA VAL A 276 35.13 4.95 14.20
C VAL A 276 36.43 5.13 13.42
N LEU A 277 36.76 6.34 12.97
CA LEU A 277 37.96 6.61 12.14
C LEU A 277 39.05 7.42 12.85
N MET A 278 38.72 8.27 13.84
CA MET A 278 39.69 9.15 14.52
C MET A 278 40.08 8.56 15.88
N VAL A 279 40.84 7.47 15.82
CA VAL A 279 41.33 6.70 16.98
C VAL A 279 42.09 7.60 17.95
N GLY A 280 41.71 7.56 19.23
CA GLY A 280 42.38 8.31 20.31
C GLY A 280 41.80 9.70 20.65
N ALA A 281 40.95 10.30 19.80
CA ALA A 281 40.36 11.61 20.06
C ALA A 281 39.09 11.54 20.93
N GLN A 282 38.28 10.47 20.83
CA GLN A 282 36.97 10.34 21.51
C GLN A 282 36.56 8.90 21.90
N GLY A 283 37.50 7.98 22.13
CA GLY A 283 37.26 6.81 23.01
C GLY A 283 37.22 5.39 22.41
N LEU A 284 37.30 5.17 21.09
CA LEU A 284 37.51 3.82 20.53
C LEU A 284 38.97 3.61 20.08
N THR A 285 39.53 2.46 20.42
CA THR A 285 40.79 1.96 19.83
C THR A 285 40.57 1.46 18.40
N LYS A 286 41.64 1.41 17.59
CA LYS A 286 41.58 0.86 16.22
C LYS A 286 40.99 -0.56 16.22
N ALA A 287 41.43 -1.42 17.15
CA ALA A 287 40.95 -2.80 17.27
C ALA A 287 39.45 -2.87 17.62
N GLN A 288 38.95 -1.98 18.48
CA GLN A 288 37.51 -1.93 18.78
C GLN A 288 36.69 -1.47 17.57
N SER A 289 37.16 -0.48 16.82
CA SER A 289 36.50 -0.04 15.57
C SER A 289 36.50 -1.15 14.53
N GLU A 290 37.59 -1.91 14.41
CA GLU A 290 37.70 -3.06 13.52
C GLU A 290 36.71 -4.17 13.89
N ASN A 291 36.59 -4.51 15.18
CA ASN A 291 35.60 -5.49 15.64
C ASN A 291 34.17 -5.03 15.39
N LEU A 292 33.87 -3.74 15.59
CA LEU A 292 32.58 -3.16 15.24
C LEU A 292 32.32 -3.23 13.72
N LEU A 293 33.34 -3.00 12.89
CA LEU A 293 33.19 -3.15 11.45
C LEU A 293 32.93 -4.61 11.04
N LYS A 294 33.67 -5.56 11.61
CA LYS A 294 33.46 -7.00 11.38
C LYS A 294 32.06 -7.45 11.79
N ASN A 295 31.54 -6.93 12.90
CA ASN A 295 30.14 -7.12 13.27
C ASN A 295 29.17 -6.56 12.21
N SER A 296 29.43 -5.35 11.73
CA SER A 296 28.56 -4.69 10.75
C SER A 296 28.52 -5.43 9.41
N LEU A 297 29.66 -5.97 8.95
CA LEU A 297 29.77 -6.66 7.65
C LEU A 297 29.42 -8.15 7.73
N PHE A 298 29.91 -8.85 8.75
CA PHE A 298 29.91 -10.32 8.81
C PHE A 298 29.12 -10.88 10.00
N ALA A 299 28.37 -10.03 10.72
CA ALA A 299 27.61 -10.42 11.91
C ALA A 299 28.45 -11.09 13.01
N GLU A 300 29.76 -10.84 13.05
CA GLU A 300 30.63 -11.33 14.13
C GLU A 300 30.16 -10.78 15.50
N PRO A 301 30.19 -11.58 16.57
CA PRO A 301 29.89 -11.11 17.92
C PRO A 301 30.82 -9.95 18.33
N VAL A 302 30.27 -8.93 18.98
CA VAL A 302 31.03 -7.75 19.37
C VAL A 302 30.63 -7.24 20.74
N SER A 303 31.62 -6.75 21.49
CA SER A 303 31.45 -5.91 22.67
C SER A 303 31.70 -4.43 22.28
N ASN A 304 31.36 -3.46 23.13
CA ASN A 304 31.60 -2.02 22.88
C ASN A 304 30.62 -1.34 21.91
N LEU A 305 29.36 -1.80 21.85
CA LEU A 305 28.29 -1.00 21.23
C LEU A 305 28.10 0.33 21.99
N ILE A 306 27.71 1.39 21.30
CA ILE A 306 27.63 2.75 21.86
C ILE A 306 26.19 3.25 21.79
N SER A 307 25.71 3.92 22.84
CA SER A 307 24.43 4.61 22.79
C SER A 307 24.45 5.73 21.76
N SER A 308 23.58 5.65 20.75
CA SER A 308 23.37 6.69 19.74
C SER A 308 22.03 6.50 19.03
N LYS A 309 21.60 7.54 18.30
CA LYS A 309 20.32 7.56 17.60
C LYS A 309 20.50 7.07 16.16
N ILE A 310 19.78 6.00 15.80
CA ILE A 310 19.81 5.43 14.45
C ILE A 310 18.71 5.96 13.52
N GLY A 311 17.78 6.77 14.04
CA GLY A 311 16.62 7.29 13.31
C GLY A 311 15.57 6.23 13.01
N LYS A 312 14.67 6.52 12.07
CA LYS A 312 13.55 5.64 11.66
C LYS A 312 13.93 4.30 11.04
N PHE A 313 15.18 4.11 10.62
CA PHE A 313 15.59 3.00 9.76
C PHE A 313 15.75 1.65 10.48
N ASN A 314 15.80 1.66 11.81
CA ASN A 314 15.86 0.45 12.63
C ASN A 314 14.82 0.52 13.75
N PRO A 315 13.56 0.12 13.49
CA PRO A 315 12.47 0.25 14.46
C PRO A 315 12.74 -0.52 15.75
N GLY A 316 13.43 -1.67 15.68
CA GLY A 316 13.78 -2.50 16.85
C GLY A 316 14.84 -1.90 17.77
N ARG A 317 15.47 -0.77 17.39
CA ARG A 317 16.45 -0.05 18.21
C ARG A 317 16.12 1.44 18.34
N ALA A 318 14.88 1.84 18.05
CA ALA A 318 14.46 3.23 18.04
C ALA A 318 14.06 3.78 19.44
N GLY A 319 14.28 3.03 20.52
CA GLY A 319 13.83 3.38 21.87
C GLY A 319 12.34 3.08 22.09
N GLY A 320 11.86 3.08 23.33
CA GLY A 320 10.42 3.06 23.64
C GLY A 320 9.97 1.92 24.55
N ALA A 321 8.65 1.83 24.74
CA ALA A 321 8.06 0.82 25.61
C ALA A 321 8.28 -0.60 25.07
N ASN A 322 8.67 -1.54 25.94
CA ASN A 322 8.91 -2.94 25.62
C ASN A 322 9.97 -3.22 24.53
N GLN A 323 10.91 -2.29 24.29
CA GLN A 323 12.00 -2.50 23.32
C GLN A 323 13.27 -3.09 23.93
N GLY A 324 13.37 -3.15 25.27
CA GLY A 324 14.58 -3.58 25.98
C GLY A 324 14.28 -4.16 27.36
N PHE A 325 15.29 -4.24 28.24
CA PHE A 325 15.14 -4.84 29.58
C PHE A 325 14.51 -3.82 30.54
N GLY A 326 13.21 -3.55 30.36
CA GLY A 326 12.44 -2.63 31.20
C GLY A 326 11.12 -2.20 30.58
N ILE A 327 10.35 -1.37 31.30
CA ILE A 327 9.05 -0.85 30.84
C ILE A 327 9.25 0.13 29.66
N GLU A 328 10.25 1.00 29.74
CA GLU A 328 10.67 1.89 28.65
C GLU A 328 12.19 2.02 28.68
N GLU A 329 12.84 1.71 27.55
CA GLU A 329 14.27 1.91 27.38
C GLU A 329 14.49 2.95 26.29
N LYS A 330 15.17 4.05 26.62
CA LYS A 330 15.29 5.22 25.72
C LYS A 330 16.54 5.14 24.84
N ASP A 331 17.60 4.53 25.35
CA ASP A 331 18.93 4.54 24.76
C ASP A 331 19.36 3.12 24.44
N PHE A 332 19.35 2.76 23.15
CA PHE A 332 19.80 1.46 22.69
C PHE A 332 21.26 1.51 22.26
N PRO A 333 22.09 0.55 22.67
CA PRO A 333 23.43 0.40 22.12
C PRO A 333 23.35 0.06 20.63
N ILE A 334 23.98 0.90 19.80
CA ILE A 334 24.08 0.70 18.36
C ILE A 334 25.55 0.59 17.94
N ASN A 335 25.76 -0.01 16.77
CA ASN A 335 27.06 -0.02 16.14
C ASN A 335 27.21 1.27 15.32
N PRO A 336 28.19 2.14 15.62
CA PRO A 336 28.37 3.39 14.86
C PRO A 336 28.69 3.16 13.37
N TRP A 337 29.32 2.03 13.01
CA TRP A 337 29.52 1.65 11.62
C TRP A 337 28.21 1.40 10.87
N ASP A 338 27.18 0.87 11.53
CA ASP A 338 25.87 0.68 10.89
C ASP A 338 25.26 2.03 10.48
N PHE A 339 25.45 3.09 11.28
CA PHE A 339 24.97 4.44 10.93
C PHE A 339 25.79 5.05 9.79
N VAL A 340 27.12 4.91 9.84
CA VAL A 340 28.00 5.41 8.77
C VAL A 340 27.63 4.76 7.43
N LEU A 341 27.55 3.42 7.40
CA LEU A 341 27.23 2.69 6.18
C LEU A 341 25.77 2.95 5.74
N LEU A 342 24.81 3.02 6.66
CA LEU A 342 23.43 3.43 6.36
C LEU A 342 23.38 4.73 5.54
N MET A 343 24.09 5.76 6.01
CA MET A 343 24.07 7.08 5.38
C MET A 343 24.77 7.09 4.03
N GLU A 344 25.92 6.41 3.90
CA GLU A 344 26.62 6.24 2.62
C GLU A 344 25.78 5.45 1.59
N GLY A 345 24.98 4.50 2.06
CA GLY A 345 24.05 3.74 1.22
C GLY A 345 22.82 4.51 0.79
N ALA A 346 22.31 5.40 1.66
CA ALA A 346 21.17 6.26 1.34
C ALA A 346 21.43 7.20 0.16
N ILE A 347 22.69 7.52 -0.13
CA ILE A 347 23.10 8.33 -1.29
C ILE A 347 22.71 7.65 -2.62
N LEU A 348 22.74 6.32 -2.69
CA LEU A 348 22.28 5.59 -3.88
C LEU A 348 20.78 5.74 -4.13
N TRP A 349 20.01 6.15 -3.13
CA TRP A 349 18.60 6.49 -3.25
C TRP A 349 18.39 7.91 -3.80
N SER A 350 19.28 8.35 -4.70
CA SER A 350 19.26 9.67 -5.32
C SER A 350 17.99 9.88 -6.14
N SER A 351 17.24 10.91 -5.77
CA SER A 351 15.98 11.27 -6.43
C SER A 351 16.27 12.03 -7.72
N SER A 352 15.42 11.87 -8.73
CA SER A 352 15.60 12.51 -10.03
C SER A 352 14.34 13.28 -10.46
N ILE A 353 14.52 14.22 -11.38
CA ILE A 353 13.41 14.95 -12.01
C ILE A 353 12.95 14.15 -13.23
N GLY A 354 11.81 13.46 -13.09
CA GLY A 354 11.26 12.65 -14.18
C GLY A 354 10.54 13.51 -15.22
N LYS A 355 11.05 13.59 -16.46
CA LYS A 355 10.35 14.22 -17.59
C LYS A 355 9.30 13.25 -18.18
N ARG A 356 8.06 13.70 -18.37
CA ARG A 356 7.05 13.00 -19.19
C ARG A 356 7.22 13.42 -20.66
N GLN A 357 7.14 12.49 -21.61
CA GLN A 357 6.95 12.89 -23.01
C GLN A 357 5.61 13.65 -23.12
N GLY A 358 5.64 14.89 -23.62
CA GLY A 358 4.47 15.73 -23.87
C GLY A 358 4.01 16.64 -22.71
N ILE A 359 4.70 16.68 -21.58
CA ILE A 359 4.47 17.68 -20.51
C ILE A 359 5.79 18.40 -20.22
N SER A 360 5.76 19.73 -20.20
CA SER A 360 6.95 20.59 -20.05
C SER A 360 7.57 20.55 -18.64
N SER A 361 6.80 20.22 -17.60
CA SER A 361 7.26 20.18 -16.20
C SER A 361 7.53 18.75 -15.70
N GLY A 362 8.71 18.51 -15.13
CA GLY A 362 9.14 17.21 -14.62
C GLY A 362 8.88 17.04 -13.11
N ILE A 363 8.27 15.95 -12.66
CA ILE A 363 7.94 15.80 -11.23
C ILE A 363 9.15 15.20 -10.49
N PRO A 364 9.59 15.76 -9.34
CA PRO A 364 10.65 15.14 -8.54
C PRO A 364 10.17 13.79 -8.00
N ARG A 365 11.02 12.78 -8.08
CA ARG A 365 10.68 11.42 -7.66
C ARG A 365 11.79 10.78 -6.88
N SER A 366 11.43 10.29 -5.69
CA SER A 366 12.26 9.36 -4.96
C SER A 366 12.15 7.96 -5.57
N PRO A 367 13.27 7.25 -5.80
CA PRO A 367 13.26 5.93 -6.41
C PRO A 367 12.38 4.97 -5.62
N PHE A 368 11.54 4.21 -6.33
CA PHE A 368 10.69 3.16 -5.79
C PHE A 368 9.92 3.51 -4.51
N THR A 369 9.57 4.80 -4.36
CA THR A 369 8.81 5.31 -3.23
C THR A 369 7.45 5.78 -3.70
N VAL A 370 6.40 5.26 -3.08
CA VAL A 370 5.00 5.54 -3.41
C VAL A 370 4.21 5.90 -2.16
N TYR A 371 3.01 6.45 -2.31
CA TYR A 371 2.10 6.60 -1.18
C TYR A 371 1.68 5.24 -0.66
N SER A 372 1.52 5.15 0.66
CA SER A 372 1.08 3.92 1.28
C SER A 372 -0.32 3.53 0.83
N SER A 373 -0.48 2.25 0.54
CA SER A 373 -1.80 1.65 0.34
C SER A 373 -2.21 0.94 1.63
N PRO A 374 -3.51 0.92 1.97
CA PRO A 374 -3.99 0.29 3.20
C PRO A 374 -3.94 -1.24 3.18
N VAL A 375 -3.10 -1.83 2.34
CA VAL A 375 -3.03 -3.27 2.09
C VAL A 375 -1.74 -3.86 2.66
N GLY A 376 -1.83 -4.99 3.34
CA GLY A 376 -0.68 -5.69 3.94
C GLY A 376 -0.22 -5.16 5.30
N TYR A 377 -0.62 -3.94 5.69
CA TYR A 377 -0.34 -3.36 7.02
C TYR A 377 -1.45 -2.40 7.48
N SER A 378 -2.72 -2.80 7.28
CA SER A 378 -3.91 -1.96 7.43
C SER A 378 -4.20 -1.47 8.86
N SER A 379 -3.72 -2.19 9.88
CA SER A 379 -4.01 -1.90 11.30
C SER A 379 -3.22 -0.72 11.86
N ALA A 380 -2.16 -0.27 11.17
CA ALA A 380 -1.25 0.76 11.67
C ALA A 380 -1.28 2.06 10.86
N LEU A 381 -2.20 2.20 9.89
CA LEU A 381 -2.32 3.39 9.06
C LEU A 381 -3.29 4.40 9.68
N PRO A 382 -2.83 5.60 10.06
CA PRO A 382 -3.69 6.68 10.54
C PRO A 382 -4.70 7.14 9.46
N GLU A 383 -5.74 7.87 9.87
CA GLU A 383 -6.74 8.45 8.95
C GLU A 383 -6.13 9.43 7.91
N LYS A 384 -4.90 9.92 8.12
CA LYS A 384 -4.19 10.83 7.21
C LYS A 384 -3.39 10.05 6.15
N ARG A 385 -3.54 10.45 4.89
CA ARG A 385 -3.07 9.75 3.67
C ARG A 385 -1.63 10.08 3.24
N ASP A 386 -0.81 10.68 4.09
CA ASP A 386 0.51 11.22 3.70
C ASP A 386 1.69 10.28 3.99
N PHE A 387 1.40 9.01 4.28
CA PHE A 387 2.45 8.00 4.51
C PHE A 387 2.99 7.46 3.20
N TYR A 388 4.25 7.05 3.24
CA TYR A 388 4.97 6.51 2.09
C TYR A 388 5.36 5.06 2.33
N GLU A 389 5.55 4.35 1.23
CA GLU A 389 6.11 3.01 1.20
C GLU A 389 7.33 3.00 0.28
N ILE A 390 8.36 2.27 0.72
CA ILE A 390 9.58 2.03 -0.05
C ILE A 390 9.55 0.61 -0.57
N TRP A 391 9.80 0.44 -1.86
CA TRP A 391 9.93 -0.86 -2.51
C TRP A 391 11.39 -1.06 -2.89
N ALA A 392 12.16 -1.73 -2.03
CA ALA A 392 13.58 -1.95 -2.23
C ALA A 392 13.82 -3.15 -3.17
N PRO A 393 14.49 -2.96 -4.30
CA PRO A 393 14.72 -4.01 -5.29
C PRO A 393 15.68 -5.10 -4.75
N LEU A 394 15.36 -6.37 -5.00
CA LEU A 394 16.22 -7.52 -4.72
C LEU A 394 16.50 -8.25 -6.04
N TRP A 395 17.77 -8.51 -6.32
CA TRP A 395 18.25 -9.10 -7.56
C TRP A 395 19.26 -10.21 -7.26
N TYR A 396 19.29 -11.25 -8.09
CA TYR A 396 20.15 -12.42 -7.88
C TYR A 396 21.37 -12.46 -8.80
N ASN A 397 21.37 -11.69 -9.89
CA ASN A 397 22.51 -11.61 -10.80
C ASN A 397 23.52 -10.56 -10.29
N PRO A 398 24.83 -10.81 -10.31
CA PRO A 398 25.83 -9.82 -9.90
C PRO A 398 25.75 -8.52 -10.71
N VAL A 399 25.66 -7.37 -10.03
CA VAL A 399 25.51 -6.03 -10.65
C VAL A 399 26.62 -5.08 -10.20
N GLU A 400 27.16 -4.30 -11.12
CA GLU A 400 28.18 -3.27 -10.82
C GLU A 400 27.54 -1.97 -10.28
N ILE A 401 28.32 -1.20 -9.50
CA ILE A 401 27.84 0.06 -8.91
C ILE A 401 27.30 1.07 -9.94
N ARG A 402 27.88 1.12 -11.14
CA ARG A 402 27.47 2.04 -12.21
C ARG A 402 26.07 1.73 -12.74
N GLU A 403 25.80 0.45 -12.96
CA GLU A 403 24.51 -0.06 -13.40
C GLU A 403 23.46 0.20 -12.33
N LEU A 404 23.82 -0.03 -11.06
CA LEU A 404 22.94 0.19 -9.93
C LEU A 404 22.57 1.68 -9.77
N LYS A 405 23.56 2.60 -9.87
CA LYS A 405 23.30 4.05 -9.87
C LYS A 405 22.33 4.44 -10.98
N ALA A 406 22.56 3.98 -12.22
CA ALA A 406 21.67 4.27 -13.33
C ALA A 406 20.24 3.75 -13.09
N PHE A 407 20.11 2.55 -12.52
CA PHE A 407 18.83 1.93 -12.19
C PHE A 407 18.04 2.71 -11.13
N PHE A 408 18.68 3.10 -10.01
CA PHE A 408 18.05 3.90 -8.96
C PHE A 408 17.69 5.30 -9.44
N CYS A 409 18.60 5.99 -10.15
CA CYS A 409 18.33 7.30 -10.74
C CYS A 409 17.11 7.29 -11.67
N GLU A 410 16.91 6.21 -12.42
CA GLU A 410 15.76 6.05 -13.30
C GLU A 410 14.47 5.77 -12.53
N GLY A 411 14.52 4.93 -11.49
CA GLY A 411 13.42 4.71 -10.54
C GLY A 411 12.06 4.38 -11.19
N ARG A 412 12.06 3.77 -12.38
CA ARG A 412 10.85 3.61 -13.19
C ARG A 412 9.95 2.52 -12.62
N SER A 413 8.80 2.94 -12.09
CA SER A 413 7.63 2.10 -11.86
C SER A 413 6.48 2.62 -12.72
N LYS A 414 6.18 1.95 -13.84
CA LYS A 414 5.13 2.36 -14.78
C LYS A 414 3.96 1.39 -14.78
N ILE A 415 2.76 1.95 -14.93
CA ILE A 415 1.51 1.26 -15.22
C ILE A 415 1.01 1.86 -16.53
N SER A 416 1.11 1.09 -17.61
CA SER A 416 0.83 1.60 -18.96
C SER A 416 1.66 2.87 -19.23
N ARG A 417 1.03 4.05 -19.34
CA ARG A 417 1.69 5.35 -19.58
C ARG A 417 1.95 6.19 -18.32
N LYS A 418 1.44 5.77 -17.16
CA LYS A 418 1.55 6.53 -15.89
C LYS A 418 2.57 5.87 -14.98
N SER A 419 3.05 6.61 -13.98
CA SER A 419 3.87 6.02 -12.92
C SER A 419 3.02 5.65 -11.74
N ALA A 420 3.38 4.56 -11.07
CA ALA A 420 2.71 4.11 -9.87
C ALA A 420 2.81 5.18 -8.79
N ARG A 421 1.66 5.48 -8.16
CA ARG A 421 1.52 6.47 -7.09
C ARG A 421 1.25 5.83 -5.74
N THR A 422 0.68 4.63 -5.72
CA THR A 422 0.31 3.92 -4.49
C THR A 422 1.00 2.56 -4.42
N GLY A 423 1.06 1.94 -3.24
CA GLY A 423 1.58 0.58 -3.07
C GLY A 423 0.85 -0.47 -3.93
N LEU A 424 -0.47 -0.35 -4.07
CA LEU A 424 -1.26 -1.25 -4.93
C LEU A 424 -0.96 -1.05 -6.42
N GLU A 425 -0.83 0.21 -6.85
CA GLU A 425 -0.36 0.55 -8.20
C GLU A 425 1.06 0.01 -8.43
N PHE A 426 1.96 0.09 -7.45
CA PHE A 426 3.30 -0.46 -7.56
C PHE A 426 3.27 -1.99 -7.73
N ALA A 427 2.44 -2.69 -6.94
CA ALA A 427 2.23 -4.13 -7.11
C ALA A 427 1.73 -4.49 -8.53
N GLU A 428 0.86 -3.66 -9.11
CA GLU A 428 0.40 -3.83 -10.50
C GLU A 428 1.54 -3.64 -11.53
N ALA A 429 2.41 -2.66 -11.29
CA ALA A 429 3.61 -2.44 -12.12
C ALA A 429 4.58 -3.64 -12.04
N VAL A 430 4.75 -4.21 -10.84
CA VAL A 430 5.59 -5.40 -10.61
C VAL A 430 5.01 -6.62 -11.32
N ALA A 431 3.73 -6.91 -11.12
CA ALA A 431 3.07 -8.08 -11.68
C ALA A 431 2.91 -8.02 -13.22
N SER A 432 3.06 -6.84 -13.84
CA SER A 432 3.07 -6.66 -15.30
C SER A 432 4.47 -6.57 -15.91
N LEU A 433 5.53 -6.90 -15.15
CA LEU A 433 6.93 -6.81 -15.56
C LEU A 433 7.37 -5.41 -16.03
N SER A 434 6.63 -4.35 -15.65
CA SER A 434 6.98 -2.97 -16.03
C SER A 434 8.21 -2.42 -15.28
N VAL A 435 8.69 -3.19 -14.32
CA VAL A 435 9.90 -2.96 -13.50
C VAL A 435 10.93 -4.09 -13.68
N ASP A 436 10.68 -5.04 -14.59
CA ASP A 436 11.53 -6.19 -14.82
C ASP A 436 12.81 -5.76 -15.55
N ARG A 437 13.90 -5.76 -14.78
CA ARG A 437 15.25 -5.36 -15.18
C ARG A 437 16.30 -6.25 -14.51
N GLY A 438 16.01 -7.54 -14.42
CA GLY A 438 16.80 -8.48 -13.61
C GLY A 438 16.52 -8.37 -12.11
N ILE A 439 15.47 -7.63 -11.72
CA ILE A 439 14.96 -7.61 -10.34
C ILE A 439 14.09 -8.85 -10.16
N SER A 440 14.37 -9.62 -9.12
CA SER A 440 13.67 -10.87 -8.80
C SER A 440 12.53 -10.62 -7.81
N GLU A 441 12.73 -9.72 -6.85
CA GLU A 441 11.75 -9.39 -5.81
C GLU A 441 11.86 -7.92 -5.39
N PHE A 442 10.85 -7.41 -4.70
CA PHE A 442 10.93 -6.16 -3.96
C PHE A 442 10.63 -6.41 -2.48
N ALA A 443 11.50 -5.96 -1.59
CA ALA A 443 11.21 -5.84 -0.16
C ALA A 443 10.45 -4.53 0.09
N ARG A 444 9.28 -4.63 0.72
CA ARG A 444 8.39 -3.50 0.97
C ARG A 444 8.57 -3.00 2.39
N TYR A 445 8.67 -1.69 2.57
CA TYR A 445 8.74 -1.03 3.88
C TYR A 445 7.70 0.06 3.98
N ALA A 446 6.94 0.07 5.07
CA ALA A 446 6.00 1.14 5.38
C ALA A 446 6.67 2.19 6.27
N ILE A 447 6.55 3.46 5.92
CA ILE A 447 6.96 4.58 6.78
C ILE A 447 5.76 4.97 7.63
N LEU A 448 5.82 4.71 8.93
CA LEU A 448 4.71 4.91 9.88
C LEU A 448 5.07 5.99 10.93
N GLU A 449 4.07 6.75 11.38
CA GLU A 449 4.23 7.68 12.50
C GLU A 449 4.27 6.90 13.83
N ARG A 450 5.22 7.21 14.71
CA ARG A 450 5.37 6.55 16.01
C ARG A 450 4.93 7.42 17.18
N ARG A 451 5.51 8.61 17.31
CA ARG A 451 5.26 9.57 18.41
C ARG A 451 5.43 11.00 17.87
N GLY A 452 4.35 11.61 17.42
CA GLY A 452 4.39 12.90 16.73
C GLY A 452 5.31 12.84 15.52
N LYS A 453 6.22 13.80 15.35
CA LYS A 453 7.11 13.89 14.17
C LYS A 453 8.22 12.82 14.06
N SER A 454 8.12 11.71 14.80
CA SER A 454 9.07 10.60 14.75
C SER A 454 8.50 9.46 13.91
N PHE A 455 9.26 8.94 12.96
CA PHE A 455 8.80 7.89 12.04
C PHE A 455 9.50 6.57 12.31
N ALA A 456 8.95 5.48 11.77
CA ALA A 456 9.56 4.16 11.76
C ALA A 456 9.41 3.56 10.36
N VAL A 457 10.49 3.00 9.82
CA VAL A 457 10.50 2.25 8.56
C VAL A 457 10.36 0.78 8.91
N VAL A 458 9.17 0.22 8.73
CA VAL A 458 8.81 -1.12 9.17
C VAL A 458 8.70 -2.06 7.96
N PRO A 459 9.32 -3.25 8.00
CA PRO A 459 9.11 -4.27 6.96
C PRO A 459 7.62 -4.63 6.81
N ALA A 460 7.14 -4.63 5.57
CA ALA A 460 5.74 -4.88 5.20
C ALA A 460 5.58 -6.08 4.25
N GLY A 461 6.63 -6.90 4.12
CA GLY A 461 6.66 -8.11 3.31
C GLY A 461 7.44 -7.96 2.00
N LYS A 462 7.47 -9.04 1.21
CA LYS A 462 8.11 -9.08 -0.10
C LYS A 462 7.09 -9.27 -1.21
N PHE A 463 7.47 -8.86 -2.41
CA PHE A 463 6.68 -9.05 -3.61
C PHE A 463 7.55 -9.56 -4.74
N LYS A 464 7.24 -10.74 -5.26
CA LYS A 464 8.01 -11.36 -6.33
C LYS A 464 7.72 -10.69 -7.68
N VAL A 465 8.77 -10.43 -8.46
CA VAL A 465 8.64 -9.93 -9.83
C VAL A 465 8.33 -11.13 -10.73
N GLU A 466 7.07 -11.26 -11.12
CA GLU A 466 6.59 -12.36 -11.95
C GLU A 466 5.42 -11.86 -12.81
N TYR A 467 5.40 -12.20 -14.10
CA TYR A 467 4.26 -11.87 -14.95
C TYR A 467 3.03 -12.64 -14.49
N ARG A 468 1.98 -11.90 -14.16
CA ARG A 468 0.66 -12.45 -13.82
C ARG A 468 -0.32 -12.11 -14.92
N ARG A 469 -0.98 -13.13 -15.48
CA ARG A 469 -1.99 -12.96 -16.54
C ARG A 469 -3.23 -12.22 -16.04
N GLU A 470 -3.48 -12.31 -14.74
CA GLU A 470 -4.59 -11.68 -14.03
C GLU A 470 -4.51 -10.15 -13.99
N VAL A 471 -3.32 -9.57 -14.20
CA VAL A 471 -3.11 -8.11 -14.07
C VAL A 471 -4.00 -7.32 -15.01
N ASP A 472 -4.16 -7.81 -16.25
CA ASP A 472 -4.99 -7.12 -17.24
C ASP A 472 -6.48 -7.13 -16.84
N LEU A 473 -6.93 -8.16 -16.13
CA LEU A 473 -8.28 -8.20 -15.57
C LEU A 473 -8.42 -7.24 -14.39
N ILE A 474 -7.45 -7.24 -13.48
CA ILE A 474 -7.43 -6.31 -12.33
C ILE A 474 -7.46 -4.85 -12.80
N ARG A 475 -6.78 -4.53 -13.91
CA ARG A 475 -6.84 -3.19 -14.54
C ARG A 475 -8.24 -2.77 -14.98
N GLU A 476 -9.10 -3.71 -15.38
CA GLU A 476 -10.49 -3.41 -15.75
C GLU A 476 -11.32 -2.90 -14.55
N LEU A 477 -10.90 -3.20 -13.31
CA LEU A 477 -11.56 -2.68 -12.10
C LEU A 477 -11.24 -1.20 -11.86
N ASN A 478 -10.07 -0.71 -12.25
CA ASN A 478 -9.60 0.64 -11.89
C ASN A 478 -10.60 1.77 -12.22
N PRO A 479 -11.25 1.80 -13.41
CA PRO A 479 -12.28 2.81 -13.69
C PRO A 479 -13.53 2.69 -12.80
N ILE A 480 -13.94 1.47 -12.46
CA ILE A 480 -15.11 1.20 -11.60
C ILE A 480 -14.79 1.61 -10.15
N LEU A 481 -13.59 1.27 -9.67
CA LEU A 481 -13.13 1.65 -8.33
C LEU A 481 -12.98 3.17 -8.19
N ALA A 482 -12.57 3.87 -9.25
CA ALA A 482 -12.55 5.34 -9.25
C ALA A 482 -13.98 5.93 -9.12
N GLU A 483 -14.98 5.32 -9.75
CA GLU A 483 -16.39 5.70 -9.58
C GLU A 483 -16.86 5.45 -8.14
N ILE A 484 -16.52 4.31 -7.56
CA ILE A 484 -16.82 3.97 -6.16
C ILE A 484 -16.14 4.93 -5.19
N ASP A 485 -14.86 5.24 -5.40
CA ASP A 485 -14.10 6.14 -4.53
C ASP A 485 -14.66 7.57 -4.61
N SER A 486 -15.13 8.00 -5.79
CA SER A 486 -15.87 9.26 -5.95
C SER A 486 -17.20 9.24 -5.21
N PHE A 487 -17.94 8.13 -5.26
CA PHE A 487 -19.19 7.95 -4.53
C PHE A 487 -18.98 8.01 -3.01
N LEU A 488 -17.96 7.31 -2.48
CA LEU A 488 -17.62 7.31 -1.05
C LEU A 488 -17.17 8.68 -0.55
N LYS A 489 -16.50 9.48 -1.39
CA LYS A 489 -16.15 10.88 -1.08
C LYS A 489 -17.34 11.83 -1.09
N GLY A 490 -18.46 11.45 -1.73
CA GLY A 490 -19.66 12.27 -1.83
C GLY A 490 -20.51 12.32 -0.55
N PHE A 491 -20.19 11.52 0.47
CA PHE A 491 -20.87 11.59 1.76
C PHE A 491 -20.47 12.88 2.50
N LYS A 492 -21.47 13.58 3.07
CA LYS A 492 -21.24 14.82 3.86
C LYS A 492 -20.40 14.57 5.12
N SER A 493 -20.57 13.39 5.71
CA SER A 493 -19.76 12.87 6.82
C SER A 493 -18.91 11.70 6.31
N ASN A 494 -18.15 11.06 7.20
CA ASN A 494 -17.46 9.83 6.85
C ASN A 494 -18.43 8.80 6.24
N PRO A 495 -18.01 8.08 5.18
CA PRO A 495 -18.82 7.02 4.59
C PRO A 495 -19.15 5.95 5.63
N PRO A 496 -20.30 5.26 5.52
CA PRO A 496 -20.66 4.15 6.41
C PRO A 496 -19.51 3.15 6.57
N GLY A 497 -19.21 2.76 7.80
CA GLY A 497 -18.05 1.91 8.13
C GLY A 497 -18.04 0.58 7.37
N GLU A 498 -19.21 -0.02 7.14
CA GLU A 498 -19.36 -1.25 6.35
C GLU A 498 -18.91 -1.06 4.88
N LEU A 499 -19.31 0.04 4.23
CA LEU A 499 -18.90 0.33 2.84
C LEU A 499 -17.39 0.58 2.74
N SER A 500 -16.83 1.32 3.70
CA SER A 500 -15.39 1.57 3.78
C SER A 500 -14.61 0.27 4.00
N SER A 501 -15.10 -0.61 4.87
CA SER A 501 -14.49 -1.92 5.15
C SER A 501 -14.53 -2.85 3.94
N LEU A 502 -15.66 -2.92 3.24
CA LEU A 502 -15.80 -3.73 2.03
C LEU A 502 -14.93 -3.21 0.88
N ARG A 503 -14.85 -1.88 0.70
CA ARG A 503 -13.95 -1.27 -0.27
C ARG A 503 -12.47 -1.58 0.02
N LEU A 504 -12.07 -1.53 1.30
CA LEU A 504 -10.73 -1.92 1.73
C LEU A 504 -10.46 -3.41 1.48
N ARG A 505 -11.46 -4.27 1.71
CA ARG A 505 -11.36 -5.71 1.43
C ARG A 505 -11.09 -5.98 -0.04
N ILE A 506 -11.68 -5.20 -0.96
CA ILE A 506 -11.39 -5.28 -2.40
C ILE A 506 -9.91 -4.97 -2.66
N ASP A 507 -9.35 -3.89 -2.12
CA ASP A 507 -7.91 -3.57 -2.28
C ASP A 507 -7.01 -4.69 -1.74
N GLN A 508 -7.39 -5.28 -0.60
CA GLN A 508 -6.66 -6.41 -0.01
C GLN A 508 -6.69 -7.65 -0.92
N GLN A 509 -7.83 -7.99 -1.52
CA GLN A 509 -7.90 -9.12 -2.45
C GLN A 509 -7.23 -8.82 -3.79
N MET A 510 -7.26 -7.58 -4.28
CA MET A 510 -6.49 -7.17 -5.47
C MET A 510 -5.00 -7.40 -5.26
N TYR A 511 -4.45 -6.95 -4.12
CA TYR A 511 -3.04 -7.17 -3.80
C TYR A 511 -2.69 -8.66 -3.70
N ARG A 512 -3.55 -9.47 -3.07
CA ARG A 512 -3.33 -10.92 -2.98
C ARG A 512 -3.35 -11.59 -4.35
N ALA A 513 -4.27 -11.21 -5.22
CA ALA A 513 -4.33 -11.69 -6.60
C ALA A 513 -3.10 -11.26 -7.41
N LEU A 514 -2.60 -10.02 -7.23
CA LEU A 514 -1.36 -9.56 -7.85
C LEU A 514 -0.13 -10.32 -7.33
N SER A 515 -0.10 -10.67 -6.04
CA SER A 515 1.04 -11.35 -5.41
C SER A 515 1.10 -12.83 -5.78
N HIS A 516 -0.02 -13.55 -5.62
CA HIS A 516 -0.07 -15.02 -5.71
C HIS A 516 -0.66 -15.52 -7.04
N GLY A 517 -1.50 -14.72 -7.72
CA GLY A 517 -2.22 -15.14 -8.91
C GLY A 517 -3.21 -16.29 -8.66
N GLY A 518 -3.71 -16.87 -9.76
CA GLY A 518 -4.51 -18.08 -9.72
C GLY A 518 -5.99 -17.86 -9.43
N SER A 519 -6.80 -18.88 -9.74
CA SER A 519 -8.25 -18.76 -9.75
C SER A 519 -8.89 -18.65 -8.36
N PHE A 520 -8.22 -19.18 -7.34
CA PHE A 520 -8.67 -19.07 -5.96
C PHE A 520 -8.66 -17.61 -5.45
N GLU A 521 -7.58 -16.86 -5.71
CA GLU A 521 -7.50 -15.45 -5.30
C GLU A 521 -8.41 -14.58 -6.16
N MET A 522 -8.54 -14.89 -7.46
CA MET A 522 -9.52 -14.23 -8.34
C MET A 522 -10.97 -14.46 -7.90
N ARG A 523 -11.33 -15.68 -7.45
CA ARG A 523 -12.65 -15.96 -6.85
C ARG A 523 -12.88 -15.14 -5.58
N LYS A 524 -11.89 -15.03 -4.70
CA LYS A 524 -12.01 -14.20 -3.48
C LYS A 524 -12.18 -12.73 -3.79
N LEU A 525 -11.48 -12.23 -4.82
CA LEU A 525 -11.66 -10.88 -5.32
C LEU A 525 -13.09 -10.68 -5.86
N MET A 526 -13.58 -11.60 -6.71
CA MET A 526 -14.97 -11.59 -7.20
C MET A 526 -16.00 -11.61 -6.06
N SER A 527 -15.79 -12.47 -5.06
CA SER A 527 -16.64 -12.54 -3.88
C SER A 527 -16.60 -11.24 -3.07
N SER A 528 -15.46 -10.55 -2.99
CA SER A 528 -15.36 -9.28 -2.27
C SER A 528 -16.06 -8.14 -3.01
N ILE A 529 -15.99 -8.16 -4.35
CA ILE A 529 -16.76 -7.26 -5.21
C ILE A 529 -18.25 -7.46 -4.98
N GLY A 530 -18.75 -8.69 -5.03
CA GLY A 530 -20.18 -8.92 -4.84
C GLY A 530 -20.67 -8.73 -3.41
N ALA A 531 -19.81 -8.89 -2.40
CA ALA A 531 -20.15 -8.47 -1.04
C ALA A 531 -20.40 -6.95 -0.96
N PHE A 532 -19.62 -6.14 -1.68
CA PHE A 532 -19.86 -4.70 -1.83
C PHE A 532 -21.15 -4.44 -2.61
N GLU A 533 -21.32 -5.05 -3.79
CA GLU A 533 -22.52 -4.87 -4.63
C GLU A 533 -23.81 -5.24 -3.89
N LYS A 534 -23.81 -6.31 -3.09
CA LYS A 534 -24.99 -6.74 -2.32
C LYS A 534 -25.49 -5.69 -1.32
N ILE A 535 -24.60 -4.85 -0.78
CA ILE A 535 -25.00 -3.73 0.09
C ILE A 535 -25.51 -2.57 -0.76
N ILE A 536 -24.89 -2.32 -1.91
CA ILE A 536 -25.29 -1.27 -2.86
C ILE A 536 -26.67 -1.56 -3.47
N SER A 537 -26.97 -2.79 -3.86
CA SER A 537 -28.23 -3.18 -4.50
C SER A 537 -29.47 -2.96 -3.64
N LYS A 538 -29.30 -2.95 -2.31
CA LYS A 538 -30.36 -2.66 -1.34
C LYS A 538 -30.57 -1.18 -1.06
N ARG A 539 -29.65 -0.32 -1.52
CA ARG A 539 -29.69 1.11 -1.26
C ARG A 539 -30.65 1.79 -2.22
N ASP A 540 -31.42 2.76 -1.71
CA ASP A 540 -32.19 3.66 -2.57
C ASP A 540 -31.26 4.50 -3.45
N ASN A 541 -31.35 4.30 -4.77
CA ASN A 541 -30.55 4.98 -5.78
C ASN A 541 -30.84 6.49 -5.88
N LYS A 542 -31.96 6.96 -5.30
CA LYS A 542 -32.32 8.39 -5.24
C LYS A 542 -31.61 9.12 -4.10
N ARG A 543 -31.07 8.40 -3.11
CA ARG A 543 -30.43 8.97 -1.92
C ARG A 543 -29.03 9.48 -2.22
N GLU A 544 -28.68 10.67 -1.72
CA GLU A 544 -27.33 11.24 -1.85
C GLU A 544 -26.32 10.53 -0.91
N PRO A 545 -25.06 10.35 -1.34
CA PRO A 545 -24.56 10.56 -2.72
C PRO A 545 -25.17 9.57 -3.71
N LYS A 546 -25.44 9.98 -4.95
CA LYS A 546 -26.07 9.10 -5.96
C LYS A 546 -25.07 8.18 -6.65
N ILE A 547 -25.53 6.98 -6.96
CA ILE A 547 -24.86 6.04 -7.87
C ILE A 547 -25.57 6.16 -9.21
N ARG A 548 -24.88 6.72 -10.22
CA ARG A 548 -25.53 7.15 -11.46
C ARG A 548 -26.08 5.99 -12.28
N ARG A 549 -25.42 4.84 -12.21
CA ARG A 549 -25.78 3.62 -12.93
C ARG A 549 -25.29 2.39 -12.16
N PRO A 550 -25.89 1.22 -12.38
CA PRO A 550 -25.37 -0.04 -11.86
C PRO A 550 -23.91 -0.25 -12.31
N PHE A 551 -23.07 -0.77 -11.41
CA PHE A 551 -21.67 -1.04 -11.72
C PHE A 551 -21.57 -2.18 -12.75
N SER A 552 -20.73 -1.96 -13.77
CA SER A 552 -20.56 -2.84 -14.93
C SER A 552 -19.30 -2.45 -15.68
N GLY A 553 -18.67 -3.40 -16.39
CA GLY A 553 -17.53 -3.12 -17.26
C GLY A 553 -16.52 -4.26 -17.38
N LEU A 554 -16.57 -5.23 -16.48
CA LEU A 554 -15.65 -6.36 -16.47
C LEU A 554 -15.87 -7.25 -17.70
N SER A 555 -14.78 -7.74 -18.28
CA SER A 555 -14.84 -8.67 -19.41
C SER A 555 -15.28 -10.06 -18.95
N MET A 556 -15.79 -10.85 -19.90
CA MET A 556 -16.19 -12.25 -19.65
C MET A 556 -15.01 -13.13 -19.21
N LYS A 557 -13.76 -12.72 -19.42
CA LYS A 557 -12.56 -13.44 -18.99
C LYS A 557 -12.51 -13.62 -17.46
N TRP A 558 -13.12 -12.72 -16.69
CA TRP A 558 -13.28 -12.88 -15.24
C TRP A 558 -13.95 -14.19 -14.85
N LEU A 559 -14.87 -14.70 -15.67
CA LEU A 559 -15.52 -16.00 -15.47
C LEU A 559 -14.50 -17.16 -15.49
N LEU A 560 -13.57 -17.16 -16.45
CA LEU A 560 -12.57 -18.22 -16.60
C LEU A 560 -11.47 -18.11 -15.55
N TYR A 561 -11.00 -16.90 -15.29
CA TYR A 561 -9.90 -16.66 -14.35
C TYR A 561 -10.34 -16.79 -12.90
N SER A 562 -11.62 -16.60 -12.58
CA SER A 562 -12.14 -16.83 -11.23
C SER A 562 -12.66 -18.25 -11.00
N ASN A 563 -12.66 -19.11 -12.03
CA ASN A 563 -13.13 -20.49 -11.91
C ASN A 563 -12.07 -21.37 -11.20
N ASP A 564 -12.25 -21.55 -9.90
CA ASP A 564 -11.42 -22.45 -9.08
C ASP A 564 -11.95 -23.88 -9.00
N GLY A 565 -13.00 -24.21 -9.76
CA GLY A 565 -13.63 -25.53 -9.76
C GLY A 565 -14.53 -25.80 -8.56
N SER A 566 -14.80 -24.81 -7.70
CA SER A 566 -15.76 -24.95 -6.60
C SER A 566 -17.21 -25.09 -7.10
N VAL A 567 -18.05 -25.77 -6.31
CA VAL A 567 -19.48 -25.92 -6.61
C VAL A 567 -20.20 -24.58 -6.49
N GLU A 568 -19.82 -23.76 -5.52
CA GLU A 568 -20.36 -22.42 -5.31
C GLU A 568 -20.12 -21.51 -6.51
N PHE A 569 -18.91 -21.56 -7.10
CA PHE A 569 -18.61 -20.79 -8.30
C PHE A 569 -19.43 -21.24 -9.51
N ARG A 570 -19.62 -22.56 -9.71
CA ARG A 570 -20.47 -23.08 -10.79
C ARG A 570 -21.94 -22.68 -10.61
N ILE A 571 -22.46 -22.74 -9.38
CA ILE A 571 -23.84 -22.33 -9.07
C ILE A 571 -24.04 -20.84 -9.35
N ALA A 572 -23.15 -19.99 -8.85
CA ALA A 572 -23.21 -18.55 -9.09
C ALA A 572 -23.08 -18.21 -10.59
N SER A 573 -22.16 -18.86 -11.32
CA SER A 573 -21.98 -18.69 -12.77
C SER A 573 -23.26 -19.03 -13.55
N THR A 574 -23.91 -20.13 -13.17
CA THR A 574 -25.13 -20.59 -13.82
C THR A 574 -26.27 -19.61 -13.59
N LEU A 575 -26.47 -19.14 -12.37
CA LEU A 575 -27.46 -18.10 -12.06
C LEU A 575 -27.16 -16.80 -12.81
N ALA A 576 -25.91 -16.32 -12.75
CA ALA A 576 -25.48 -15.07 -13.38
C ALA A 576 -25.69 -15.07 -14.91
N SER A 577 -25.62 -16.25 -15.52
CA SER A 577 -25.81 -16.44 -16.96
C SER A 577 -27.26 -16.65 -17.40
N ILE A 578 -28.25 -16.53 -16.50
CA ILE A 578 -29.68 -16.57 -16.89
C ILE A 578 -30.02 -15.32 -17.70
N GLU A 579 -30.51 -15.55 -18.91
CA GLU A 579 -30.75 -14.54 -19.93
C GLU A 579 -32.18 -13.98 -19.87
N ALA A 580 -32.41 -12.89 -20.59
CA ALA A 580 -33.74 -12.36 -20.83
C ALA A 580 -34.56 -13.31 -21.72
N THR A 581 -35.85 -13.45 -21.43
CA THR A 581 -36.82 -14.24 -22.21
C THR A 581 -38.03 -13.37 -22.51
N GLY A 582 -38.14 -12.91 -23.76
CA GLY A 582 -39.15 -11.90 -24.12
C GLY A 582 -38.95 -10.62 -23.30
N LYS A 583 -39.98 -10.19 -22.58
CA LYS A 583 -39.94 -9.02 -21.67
C LYS A 583 -39.54 -9.36 -20.23
N VAL A 584 -39.33 -10.64 -19.92
CA VAL A 584 -38.73 -11.04 -18.63
C VAL A 584 -37.22 -10.81 -18.76
N GLY A 585 -36.65 -9.94 -17.94
CA GLY A 585 -35.23 -9.57 -18.02
C GLY A 585 -34.28 -10.71 -17.64
N SER A 586 -32.98 -10.44 -17.71
CA SER A 586 -31.96 -11.38 -17.19
C SER A 586 -32.05 -11.51 -15.68
N ILE A 587 -31.22 -12.36 -15.08
CA ILE A 587 -31.20 -12.49 -13.61
C ILE A 587 -30.94 -11.17 -12.89
N ARG A 588 -30.17 -10.25 -13.51
CA ARG A 588 -29.81 -8.97 -12.93
C ARG A 588 -31.05 -8.15 -12.57
N SER A 589 -32.06 -8.11 -13.43
CA SER A 589 -33.31 -7.36 -13.16
C SER A 589 -34.17 -7.96 -12.05
N ASN A 590 -33.88 -9.18 -11.59
CA ASN A 590 -34.54 -9.76 -10.43
C ASN A 590 -33.75 -9.56 -9.13
N ILE A 591 -32.43 -9.36 -9.21
CA ILE A 591 -31.56 -9.19 -8.04
C ILE A 591 -31.11 -7.75 -7.77
N GLU A 592 -31.25 -6.87 -8.74
CA GLU A 592 -31.05 -5.44 -8.65
C GLU A 592 -32.23 -4.71 -9.32
N PRO A 593 -32.61 -3.50 -8.85
CA PRO A 593 -33.68 -2.70 -9.45
C PRO A 593 -33.22 -2.02 -10.76
N VAL A 594 -32.76 -2.82 -11.72
CA VAL A 594 -32.30 -2.36 -13.05
C VAL A 594 -33.40 -2.51 -14.09
N ASN A 595 -33.34 -1.68 -15.13
CA ASN A 595 -34.25 -1.77 -16.25
C ASN A 595 -34.05 -3.11 -17.00
N PRO A 596 -35.10 -3.94 -17.18
CA PRO A 596 -34.99 -5.26 -17.83
C PRO A 596 -34.51 -5.23 -19.29
N GLU A 597 -34.75 -4.15 -20.02
CA GLU A 597 -34.30 -3.97 -21.41
C GLU A 597 -32.91 -3.33 -21.48
N LYS A 598 -32.59 -2.45 -20.51
CA LYS A 598 -31.35 -1.69 -20.41
C LYS A 598 -30.67 -1.93 -19.05
N GLU A 599 -30.08 -3.10 -18.88
CA GLU A 599 -29.47 -3.57 -17.63
C GLU A 599 -28.39 -2.65 -17.01
N ASN A 600 -27.81 -1.72 -17.80
CA ASN A 600 -26.85 -0.72 -17.33
C ASN A 600 -27.53 0.57 -16.80
N THR A 601 -28.84 0.56 -16.56
CA THR A 601 -29.61 1.69 -16.05
C THR A 601 -30.54 1.24 -14.94
N TRP A 602 -30.75 2.11 -13.95
CA TRP A 602 -31.73 1.87 -12.90
C TRP A 602 -33.16 1.94 -13.46
N ASP A 603 -34.07 1.13 -12.94
CA ASP A 603 -35.49 1.18 -13.29
C ASP A 603 -36.22 2.31 -12.53
N GLU A 604 -37.39 2.72 -13.03
CA GLU A 604 -38.30 3.59 -12.32
C GLU A 604 -39.06 2.79 -11.25
N GLY A 605 -38.48 2.72 -10.04
CA GLY A 605 -39.03 1.95 -8.92
C GLY A 605 -38.35 0.60 -8.77
N LEU A 606 -39.10 -0.45 -8.43
CA LEU A 606 -38.56 -1.80 -8.19
C LEU A 606 -38.62 -2.73 -9.42
N GLY A 607 -39.33 -2.37 -10.49
CA GLY A 607 -39.34 -3.15 -11.73
C GLY A 607 -39.66 -4.64 -11.54
N GLN A 608 -38.71 -5.50 -11.93
CA GLN A 608 -38.77 -6.96 -11.80
C GLN A 608 -37.97 -7.50 -10.58
N TYR A 609 -37.47 -6.60 -9.71
CA TYR A 609 -36.73 -6.96 -8.51
C TYR A 609 -37.56 -7.83 -7.56
N SER A 610 -36.97 -8.92 -7.09
CA SER A 610 -37.64 -9.91 -6.23
C SER A 610 -36.68 -10.70 -5.34
N TYR A 611 -35.42 -10.29 -5.25
CA TYR A 611 -34.41 -10.93 -4.41
C TYR A 611 -34.57 -10.55 -2.94
N ILE A 612 -35.66 -11.02 -2.34
CA ILE A 612 -36.12 -10.72 -0.98
C ILE A 612 -36.28 -12.06 -0.26
N GLY A 613 -35.87 -12.10 1.01
CA GLY A 613 -35.94 -13.32 1.82
C GLY A 613 -34.84 -13.39 2.88
N ASN A 614 -34.96 -14.33 3.81
CA ASN A 614 -34.03 -14.49 4.94
C ASN A 614 -32.86 -15.44 4.63
N SER A 615 -33.02 -16.35 3.68
CA SER A 615 -32.01 -17.32 3.24
C SER A 615 -31.80 -17.25 1.72
N LEU A 616 -30.69 -17.81 1.21
CA LEU A 616 -30.47 -17.91 -0.23
C LEU A 616 -31.60 -18.71 -0.93
N PRO A 617 -32.03 -19.89 -0.42
CA PRO A 617 -33.15 -20.62 -1.01
C PRO A 617 -34.45 -19.80 -1.10
N ASP A 618 -34.81 -19.08 -0.05
CA ASP A 618 -36.02 -18.24 -0.02
C ASP A 618 -35.95 -17.13 -1.08
N LYS A 619 -34.81 -16.43 -1.19
CA LYS A 619 -34.59 -15.39 -2.20
C LYS A 619 -34.68 -15.94 -3.62
N LEU A 620 -34.03 -17.08 -3.90
CA LEU A 620 -34.09 -17.71 -5.22
C LEU A 620 -35.49 -18.24 -5.55
N GLY A 621 -36.22 -18.77 -4.56
CA GLY A 621 -37.62 -19.15 -4.71
C GLY A 621 -38.51 -17.96 -5.07
N ASN A 622 -38.31 -16.80 -4.44
CA ASN A 622 -39.02 -15.57 -4.75
C ASN A 622 -38.68 -15.02 -6.14
N VAL A 623 -37.41 -15.11 -6.57
CA VAL A 623 -37.00 -14.81 -7.95
C VAL A 623 -37.69 -15.72 -8.95
N LEU A 624 -37.68 -17.04 -8.72
CA LEU A 624 -38.37 -18.00 -9.60
C LEU A 624 -39.86 -17.68 -9.72
N ARG A 625 -40.52 -17.46 -8.57
CA ARG A 625 -41.94 -17.09 -8.52
C ARG A 625 -42.20 -15.82 -9.32
N ARG A 626 -41.37 -14.78 -9.15
CA ARG A 626 -41.53 -13.52 -9.88
C ARG A 626 -41.36 -13.69 -11.38
N ARG A 627 -40.33 -14.43 -11.82
CA ARG A 627 -40.08 -14.68 -13.25
C ARG A 627 -41.25 -15.40 -13.92
N ILE A 628 -41.89 -16.36 -13.23
CA ILE A 628 -43.07 -17.06 -13.76
C ILE A 628 -44.27 -16.11 -13.86
N ILE A 629 -44.54 -15.29 -12.84
CA ILE A 629 -45.60 -14.29 -12.88
C ILE A 629 -45.40 -13.31 -14.05
N ASP A 630 -44.17 -12.83 -14.26
CA ASP A 630 -43.87 -11.92 -15.36
C ASP A 630 -43.99 -12.62 -16.73
N THR A 631 -43.73 -13.92 -16.81
CA THR A 631 -43.93 -14.73 -18.04
C THR A 631 -45.41 -14.73 -18.44
N ASP A 632 -46.32 -14.95 -17.50
CA ASP A 632 -47.76 -14.90 -17.75
C ASP A 632 -48.21 -13.47 -18.07
N ARG A 633 -47.71 -12.47 -17.32
CA ARG A 633 -48.02 -11.05 -17.53
C ARG A 633 -47.66 -10.58 -18.95
N TYR A 634 -46.54 -11.08 -19.49
CA TYR A 634 -46.06 -10.71 -20.82
C TYR A 634 -46.41 -11.74 -21.91
N SER A 635 -47.20 -12.76 -21.59
CA SER A 635 -47.60 -13.83 -22.53
C SER A 635 -46.42 -14.48 -23.27
N SER A 636 -45.31 -14.72 -22.56
CA SER A 636 -44.15 -15.41 -23.13
C SER A 636 -44.46 -16.90 -23.32
N GLU A 637 -44.19 -17.43 -24.51
CA GLU A 637 -44.39 -18.85 -24.82
C GLU A 637 -43.37 -19.77 -24.14
N LYS A 638 -42.18 -19.25 -23.85
CA LYS A 638 -41.07 -20.01 -23.26
C LYS A 638 -40.91 -19.71 -21.77
N ASN A 639 -40.44 -20.71 -21.04
CA ASN A 639 -40.08 -20.56 -19.63
C ASN A 639 -38.86 -19.62 -19.48
N PRO A 640 -38.87 -18.70 -18.50
CA PRO A 640 -37.89 -17.63 -18.37
C PRO A 640 -36.59 -18.11 -17.70
N LEU A 641 -36.14 -19.31 -18.04
CA LEU A 641 -35.02 -20.02 -17.39
C LEU A 641 -33.90 -20.33 -18.39
N SER A 642 -33.87 -19.61 -19.52
CA SER A 642 -32.79 -19.70 -20.50
C SER A 642 -31.47 -19.23 -19.89
N SER A 643 -30.40 -19.96 -20.20
CA SER A 643 -29.05 -19.67 -19.74
C SER A 643 -28.04 -20.28 -20.68
N SER A 644 -26.86 -19.66 -20.71
CA SER A 644 -25.68 -20.10 -21.46
C SER A 644 -24.77 -21.07 -20.68
N ILE A 645 -24.96 -21.21 -19.36
CA ILE A 645 -24.17 -22.10 -18.49
C ILE A 645 -25.13 -23.01 -17.73
N TRP A 646 -24.85 -24.31 -17.75
CA TRP A 646 -25.70 -25.32 -17.13
C TRP A 646 -24.99 -26.04 -15.99
N LEU A 647 -25.72 -26.30 -14.90
CA LEU A 647 -25.23 -27.09 -13.77
C LEU A 647 -25.27 -28.59 -14.05
N SER A 648 -24.33 -29.33 -13.46
CA SER A 648 -24.42 -30.78 -13.38
C SER A 648 -25.52 -31.18 -12.38
N LEU A 649 -26.12 -32.35 -12.55
CA LEU A 649 -27.10 -32.86 -11.58
C LEU A 649 -26.47 -33.08 -10.20
N SER A 650 -25.18 -33.41 -10.14
CA SER A 650 -24.45 -33.55 -8.88
C SER A 650 -24.35 -32.24 -8.10
N ASP A 651 -24.09 -31.11 -8.78
CA ASP A 651 -24.04 -29.79 -8.13
C ASP A 651 -25.41 -29.39 -7.57
N ILE A 652 -26.49 -29.75 -8.27
CA ILE A 652 -27.87 -29.54 -7.79
C ILE A 652 -28.13 -30.33 -6.51
N VAL A 653 -27.71 -31.60 -6.46
CA VAL A 653 -27.87 -32.41 -5.23
C VAL A 653 -27.11 -31.79 -4.06
N LYS A 654 -25.88 -31.30 -4.28
CA LYS A 654 -25.11 -30.58 -3.24
C LYS A 654 -25.85 -29.33 -2.75
N PHE A 655 -26.46 -28.56 -3.65
CA PHE A 655 -27.28 -27.41 -3.27
C PHE A 655 -28.52 -27.83 -2.46
N ILE A 656 -29.28 -28.83 -2.92
CA ILE A 656 -30.51 -29.31 -2.26
C ILE A 656 -30.20 -29.85 -0.87
N THR A 657 -29.08 -30.57 -0.72
CA THR A 657 -28.66 -31.19 0.54
C THR A 657 -27.88 -30.26 1.47
N ASN A 658 -27.83 -28.94 1.18
CA ASN A 658 -27.14 -27.94 1.98
C ASN A 658 -25.63 -28.23 2.18
N LYS A 659 -24.97 -28.81 1.17
CA LYS A 659 -23.51 -29.08 1.15
C LYS A 659 -22.74 -27.98 0.40
N VAL A 660 -23.20 -26.74 0.49
CA VAL A 660 -22.65 -25.57 -0.21
C VAL A 660 -22.62 -24.37 0.71
N ASP A 661 -21.71 -23.42 0.47
CA ASP A 661 -21.71 -22.13 1.15
C ASP A 661 -22.64 -21.12 0.45
N ASP A 662 -23.84 -20.94 1.00
CA ASP A 662 -24.84 -19.99 0.49
C ASP A 662 -24.32 -18.54 0.44
N ALA A 663 -23.55 -18.11 1.44
CA ALA A 663 -23.05 -16.74 1.52
C ALA A 663 -22.01 -16.48 0.42
N LEU A 664 -21.18 -17.47 0.13
CA LEU A 664 -20.24 -17.42 -0.98
C LEU A 664 -20.96 -17.41 -2.33
N ILE A 665 -21.98 -18.25 -2.54
CA ILE A 665 -22.80 -18.24 -3.77
C ILE A 665 -23.40 -16.86 -4.00
N GLU A 666 -24.00 -16.24 -2.98
CA GLU A 666 -24.54 -14.89 -3.08
C GLU A 666 -23.48 -13.88 -3.49
N ASN A 667 -22.36 -13.86 -2.76
CA ASN A 667 -21.30 -12.90 -3.02
C ASN A 667 -20.71 -13.08 -4.43
N LEU A 668 -20.60 -14.31 -4.93
CA LEU A 668 -20.15 -14.55 -6.30
C LEU A 668 -21.19 -14.12 -7.34
N LEU A 669 -22.47 -14.42 -7.12
CA LEU A 669 -23.56 -14.01 -8.01
C LEU A 669 -23.59 -12.49 -8.20
N PHE A 670 -23.54 -11.74 -7.09
CA PHE A 670 -23.52 -10.27 -7.14
C PHE A 670 -22.23 -9.75 -7.79
N GLY A 671 -21.07 -10.38 -7.55
CA GLY A 671 -19.81 -9.98 -8.19
C GLY A 671 -19.87 -10.12 -9.71
N MET A 672 -20.52 -11.18 -10.19
CA MET A 672 -20.70 -11.44 -11.62
C MET A 672 -21.66 -10.46 -12.32
N MET A 673 -22.41 -9.62 -11.59
CA MET A 673 -23.23 -8.57 -12.20
C MET A 673 -22.40 -7.46 -12.85
N TRP A 674 -21.12 -7.37 -12.50
CA TRP A 674 -20.21 -6.41 -13.13
C TRP A 674 -19.67 -6.91 -14.48
N ILE A 675 -19.87 -8.20 -14.81
CA ILE A 675 -19.41 -8.83 -16.06
C ILE A 675 -20.34 -8.46 -17.23
N ARG A 676 -19.74 -8.15 -18.38
CA ARG A 676 -20.44 -7.90 -19.64
C ARG A 676 -20.77 -9.20 -20.37
N TRP A 677 -21.88 -9.82 -19.98
CA TRP A 677 -22.39 -11.07 -20.57
C TRP A 677 -22.73 -10.96 -22.07
N LYS A 678 -23.12 -9.76 -22.54
CA LYS A 678 -23.40 -9.48 -23.97
C LYS A 678 -22.14 -8.89 -24.63
N SER A 679 -21.22 -9.75 -25.06
CA SER A 679 -19.99 -9.36 -25.76
C SER A 679 -19.67 -10.31 -26.92
N ASN A 680 -18.88 -9.84 -27.90
CA ASN A 680 -18.51 -10.66 -29.07
C ASN A 680 -17.69 -11.91 -28.68
N GLU A 681 -16.95 -11.85 -27.57
CA GLU A 681 -16.13 -12.94 -27.04
C GLU A 681 -16.92 -13.92 -26.17
N ALA A 682 -18.18 -13.62 -25.83
CA ALA A 682 -18.95 -14.35 -24.83
C ALA A 682 -19.12 -15.83 -25.18
N LYS A 683 -19.40 -16.15 -26.44
CA LYS A 683 -19.63 -17.53 -26.91
C LYS A 683 -18.41 -18.41 -26.66
N ASP A 684 -17.23 -17.98 -27.13
CA ASP A 684 -15.99 -18.76 -27.01
C ASP A 684 -15.60 -18.98 -25.55
N ILE A 685 -15.75 -17.95 -24.71
CA ILE A 685 -15.47 -18.01 -23.28
C ILE A 685 -16.43 -18.97 -22.57
N ILE A 686 -17.71 -18.94 -22.91
CA ILE A 686 -18.73 -19.85 -22.34
C ILE A 686 -18.46 -21.29 -22.77
N ASP A 687 -18.12 -21.52 -24.03
CA ASP A 687 -17.78 -22.85 -24.55
C ASP A 687 -16.54 -23.41 -23.83
N GLU A 688 -15.51 -22.58 -23.63
CA GLU A 688 -14.35 -22.93 -22.83
C GLU A 688 -14.70 -23.21 -21.36
N PHE A 689 -15.51 -22.35 -20.73
CA PHE A 689 -15.95 -22.54 -19.35
C PHE A 689 -16.69 -23.87 -19.21
N ASN A 690 -17.64 -24.15 -20.12
CA ASN A 690 -18.41 -25.37 -20.12
C ASN A 690 -17.50 -26.59 -20.29
N ARG A 691 -16.51 -26.53 -21.19
CA ARG A 691 -15.50 -27.58 -21.41
C ARG A 691 -14.65 -27.85 -20.18
N ARG A 692 -14.13 -26.82 -19.49
CA ARG A 692 -13.33 -26.97 -18.26
C ARG A 692 -14.12 -27.64 -17.13
N ASN A 693 -15.43 -27.47 -17.13
CA ASN A 693 -16.35 -28.07 -16.17
C ASN A 693 -17.04 -29.35 -16.70
N ARG A 694 -16.54 -29.96 -17.79
CA ARG A 694 -16.96 -31.32 -18.18
C ARG A 694 -16.15 -32.32 -17.35
N GLY A 695 -16.81 -33.23 -16.64
CA GLY A 695 -16.14 -34.30 -15.87
C GLY A 695 -16.10 -34.14 -14.35
N THR A 696 -16.67 -33.08 -13.77
CA THR A 696 -16.83 -32.93 -12.30
C THR A 696 -18.03 -33.70 -11.73
N GLU A 697 -18.50 -34.73 -12.44
CA GLU A 697 -19.69 -35.49 -12.07
C GLU A 697 -19.35 -36.50 -10.97
N SER A 698 -19.71 -36.19 -9.73
CA SER A 698 -19.79 -37.19 -8.66
C SER A 698 -21.11 -37.98 -8.79
N PHE A 699 -21.08 -39.26 -8.44
CA PHE A 699 -22.27 -40.12 -8.34
C PHE A 699 -23.10 -39.72 -7.11
N GLU A 700 -23.82 -38.61 -7.23
CA GLU A 700 -24.83 -38.19 -6.25
C GLU A 700 -26.21 -38.66 -6.72
N ILE A 701 -27.01 -39.22 -5.81
CA ILE A 701 -28.36 -39.70 -6.15
C ILE A 701 -29.29 -38.49 -6.25
N VAL A 702 -29.81 -38.24 -7.44
CA VAL A 702 -30.77 -37.15 -7.69
C VAL A 702 -32.12 -37.52 -7.05
N PRO A 703 -32.71 -36.67 -6.19
CA PRO A 703 -34.03 -36.93 -5.63
C PRO A 703 -35.08 -37.02 -6.74
N SER A 704 -35.76 -38.17 -6.85
CA SER A 704 -36.83 -38.39 -7.84
C SER A 704 -37.99 -37.40 -7.70
N SER A 705 -38.27 -36.92 -6.48
CA SER A 705 -39.25 -35.86 -6.23
C SER A 705 -38.87 -34.57 -6.96
N TRP A 706 -37.62 -34.12 -6.80
CA TRP A 706 -37.12 -32.94 -7.49
C TRP A 706 -37.06 -33.14 -9.00
N ALA A 707 -36.59 -34.31 -9.48
CA ALA A 707 -36.52 -34.62 -10.90
C ALA A 707 -37.91 -34.53 -11.58
N LEU A 708 -38.95 -35.04 -10.92
CA LEU A 708 -40.35 -34.95 -11.37
C LEU A 708 -40.83 -33.50 -11.43
N LEU A 709 -40.57 -32.73 -10.39
CA LEU A 709 -40.96 -31.31 -10.32
C LEU A 709 -40.25 -30.48 -11.39
N LYS A 710 -38.95 -30.73 -11.61
CA LYS A 710 -38.13 -30.00 -12.59
C LYS A 710 -38.65 -30.08 -14.01
N LEU A 711 -39.36 -31.15 -14.38
CA LEU A 711 -39.97 -31.30 -15.71
C LEU A 711 -40.95 -30.18 -16.07
N LEU A 712 -41.58 -29.53 -15.08
CA LEU A 712 -42.48 -28.40 -15.32
C LEU A 712 -41.74 -27.06 -15.50
N PHE A 713 -40.46 -27.01 -15.16
CA PHE A 713 -39.62 -25.82 -15.15
C PHE A 713 -38.39 -26.00 -16.06
N LEU A 714 -38.51 -26.83 -17.09
CA LEU A 714 -37.49 -26.95 -18.13
C LEU A 714 -37.56 -25.75 -19.06
N ARG A 715 -36.39 -25.37 -19.58
CA ARG A 715 -36.28 -24.33 -20.61
C ARG A 715 -36.86 -24.80 -21.93
N GLU A 716 -36.54 -26.04 -22.32
CA GLU A 716 -36.91 -26.59 -23.62
C GLU A 716 -38.22 -27.38 -23.52
N CYS A 717 -38.90 -27.52 -24.66
CA CYS A 717 -40.09 -28.36 -24.75
C CYS A 717 -39.75 -29.83 -24.50
N ILE A 718 -40.64 -30.54 -23.82
CA ILE A 718 -40.55 -32.00 -23.66
C ILE A 718 -41.12 -32.65 -24.90
N ARG A 719 -40.48 -33.70 -25.42
CA ARG A 719 -41.09 -34.53 -26.46
C ARG A 719 -41.94 -35.60 -25.83
N ASN A 720 -43.20 -35.72 -26.27
CA ASN A 720 -44.04 -36.85 -25.87
C ASN A 720 -43.62 -38.14 -26.61
N ASN A 721 -44.28 -39.25 -26.29
CA ASN A 721 -44.01 -40.55 -26.91
C ASN A 721 -44.26 -40.59 -28.43
N GLU A 722 -44.96 -39.60 -28.98
CA GLU A 722 -45.25 -39.43 -30.41
C GLU A 722 -44.28 -38.45 -31.09
N GLY A 723 -43.27 -37.95 -30.36
CA GLY A 723 -42.29 -36.99 -30.86
C GLY A 723 -42.76 -35.53 -30.91
N LYS A 724 -44.01 -35.24 -30.50
CA LYS A 724 -44.59 -33.89 -30.44
C LYS A 724 -43.93 -33.07 -29.33
N LYS A 725 -43.55 -31.83 -29.66
CA LYS A 725 -42.98 -30.86 -28.72
C LYS A 725 -44.08 -30.28 -27.83
N LEU A 726 -43.91 -30.42 -26.52
CA LEU A 726 -44.82 -29.94 -25.48
C LEU A 726 -44.15 -28.85 -24.64
N TRP A 727 -44.78 -27.67 -24.62
CA TRP A 727 -44.42 -26.59 -23.71
C TRP A 727 -45.30 -26.70 -22.48
N ILE A 728 -44.71 -27.04 -21.35
CA ILE A 728 -45.46 -27.17 -20.10
C ILE A 728 -45.25 -25.91 -19.28
N LYS A 729 -46.35 -25.19 -19.04
CA LYS A 729 -46.32 -24.01 -18.19
C LYS A 729 -46.03 -24.40 -16.74
N PRO A 730 -45.11 -23.72 -16.04
CA PRO A 730 -44.86 -23.89 -14.62
C PRO A 730 -46.13 -23.73 -13.79
N GLU A 731 -46.13 -24.31 -12.60
CA GLU A 731 -47.25 -24.23 -11.67
C GLU A 731 -46.79 -23.49 -10.41
N ILE A 732 -47.28 -22.26 -10.19
CA ILE A 732 -46.79 -21.40 -9.10
C ILE A 732 -47.06 -22.02 -7.73
N SER A 733 -48.19 -22.73 -7.57
CA SER A 733 -48.57 -23.39 -6.32
C SER A 733 -47.53 -24.41 -5.82
N ILE A 734 -46.74 -24.99 -6.73
CA ILE A 734 -45.63 -25.90 -6.39
C ILE A 734 -44.58 -25.19 -5.53
N ILE A 735 -44.22 -23.94 -5.86
CA ILE A 735 -43.20 -23.18 -5.11
C ILE A 735 -43.71 -22.94 -3.68
N THR A 736 -44.97 -22.55 -3.53
CA THR A 736 -45.60 -22.32 -2.22
C THR A 736 -45.67 -23.60 -1.39
N LEU A 737 -46.05 -24.73 -1.99
CA LEU A 737 -46.11 -26.02 -1.30
C LEU A 737 -44.73 -26.51 -0.86
N LEU A 738 -43.72 -26.37 -1.72
CA LEU A 738 -42.35 -26.73 -1.40
C LEU A 738 -41.79 -25.88 -0.26
N ASN A 739 -42.02 -24.56 -0.28
CA ASN A 739 -41.62 -23.68 0.83
C ASN A 739 -42.33 -24.04 2.16
N ALA A 740 -43.53 -24.63 2.09
CA ALA A 740 -44.27 -25.14 3.25
C ALA A 740 -43.88 -26.58 3.64
N GLY A 741 -42.90 -27.20 2.97
CA GLY A 741 -42.48 -28.59 3.22
C GLY A 741 -43.42 -29.67 2.70
N ARG A 742 -44.45 -29.31 1.93
CA ARG A 742 -45.49 -30.21 1.37
C ARG A 742 -45.06 -30.78 0.01
N ILE A 743 -44.00 -31.59 0.01
CA ILE A 743 -43.35 -32.14 -1.18
C ILE A 743 -44.25 -33.15 -1.90
N ASP A 744 -44.95 -34.04 -1.17
CA ASP A 744 -45.81 -35.06 -1.80
C ASP A 744 -46.94 -34.42 -2.62
N GLU A 745 -47.52 -33.35 -2.08
CA GLU A 745 -48.61 -32.63 -2.72
C GLU A 745 -48.16 -31.84 -3.94
N ALA A 746 -47.00 -31.18 -3.88
CA ALA A 746 -46.37 -30.58 -5.04
C ALA A 746 -46.14 -31.63 -6.14
N CYS A 747 -45.64 -32.82 -5.79
CA CYS A 747 -45.44 -33.92 -6.72
C CYS A 747 -46.76 -34.46 -7.29
N ARG A 748 -47.84 -34.53 -6.51
CA ARG A 748 -49.18 -34.92 -6.98
C ARG A 748 -49.71 -33.93 -8.02
N ILE A 749 -49.56 -32.63 -7.79
CA ILE A 749 -49.94 -31.59 -8.77
C ILE A 749 -49.12 -31.74 -10.04
N ALA A 750 -47.80 -31.92 -9.91
CA ALA A 750 -46.93 -32.09 -11.07
C ALA A 750 -47.29 -33.32 -11.91
N ARG A 751 -47.58 -34.46 -11.28
CA ARG A 751 -48.02 -35.67 -12.00
C ARG A 751 -49.31 -35.44 -12.78
N ARG A 752 -50.32 -34.82 -12.16
CA ARG A 752 -51.59 -34.51 -12.84
C ARG A 752 -51.37 -33.62 -14.06
N LYS A 753 -50.51 -32.60 -13.92
CA LYS A 753 -50.19 -31.66 -15.01
C LYS A 753 -49.43 -32.35 -16.14
N LEU A 754 -48.41 -33.17 -15.83
CA LEU A 754 -47.67 -33.96 -16.82
C LEU A 754 -48.57 -34.97 -17.54
N TYR A 755 -49.46 -35.65 -16.81
CA TYR A 755 -50.42 -36.60 -17.38
C TYR A 755 -51.41 -35.92 -18.32
N ALA A 756 -51.93 -34.75 -17.95
CA ALA A 756 -52.80 -33.96 -18.81
C ALA A 756 -52.13 -33.51 -20.12
N HIS A 757 -50.79 -33.46 -20.16
CA HIS A 757 -50.01 -33.17 -21.36
C HIS A 757 -49.55 -34.44 -22.10
N GLY A 758 -50.05 -35.64 -21.73
CA GLY A 758 -49.76 -36.89 -22.42
C GLY A 758 -48.44 -37.57 -22.04
N LEU A 759 -47.88 -37.24 -20.86
CA LEU A 759 -46.70 -37.90 -20.30
C LEU A 759 -47.10 -38.89 -19.20
N ASN A 760 -46.32 -39.96 -19.01
CA ASN A 760 -46.61 -41.01 -18.02
C ASN A 760 -45.63 -40.98 -16.84
N PRO A 761 -45.81 -40.11 -15.84
CA PRO A 761 -44.92 -40.04 -14.69
C PRO A 761 -45.06 -41.25 -13.74
N VAL A 762 -43.98 -41.59 -13.04
CA VAL A 762 -43.94 -42.68 -12.06
C VAL A 762 -44.90 -42.40 -10.89
N GLY A 763 -45.55 -43.45 -10.39
CA GLY A 763 -46.64 -43.38 -9.40
C GLY A 763 -46.23 -43.21 -7.93
N SER A 764 -44.94 -43.09 -7.62
CA SER A 764 -44.42 -43.11 -6.24
C SER A 764 -44.99 -41.99 -5.37
N ARG A 765 -45.16 -42.28 -4.07
CA ARG A 765 -45.33 -41.26 -3.03
C ARG A 765 -43.96 -40.76 -2.60
N PHE A 766 -43.86 -39.46 -2.32
CA PHE A 766 -42.61 -38.86 -1.85
C PHE A 766 -42.83 -38.30 -0.46
N PRO A 767 -42.07 -38.72 0.57
CA PRO A 767 -42.29 -38.23 1.92
C PRO A 767 -42.04 -36.73 2.01
N ASP A 768 -42.86 -36.05 2.82
CA ASP A 768 -42.62 -34.67 3.21
C ASP A 768 -41.40 -34.63 4.14
N ILE A 769 -40.34 -33.97 3.69
CA ILE A 769 -39.07 -33.82 4.40
C ILE A 769 -38.68 -32.35 4.48
N SER A 770 -37.83 -32.00 5.44
CA SER A 770 -37.21 -30.68 5.51
C SER A 770 -36.36 -30.40 4.26
N GLY A 771 -36.27 -29.12 3.86
CA GLY A 771 -35.48 -28.71 2.68
C GLY A 771 -36.29 -28.52 1.40
N GLY A 772 -37.61 -28.42 1.50
CA GLY A 772 -38.48 -28.10 0.37
C GLY A 772 -38.19 -26.71 -0.24
N ASP A 773 -37.77 -25.74 0.56
CA ASP A 773 -37.30 -24.42 0.11
C ASP A 773 -36.09 -24.50 -0.83
N ARG A 774 -35.10 -25.35 -0.51
CA ARG A 774 -33.96 -25.64 -1.39
C ARG A 774 -34.39 -26.36 -2.66
N MET A 775 -35.36 -27.28 -2.59
CA MET A 775 -35.93 -27.89 -3.79
C MET A 775 -36.62 -26.84 -4.67
N ALA A 776 -37.38 -25.91 -4.08
CA ALA A 776 -38.05 -24.83 -4.79
C ALA A 776 -37.03 -23.90 -5.48
N ALA A 777 -36.02 -23.45 -4.75
CA ALA A 777 -34.92 -22.66 -5.29
C ALA A 777 -34.20 -23.40 -6.42
N ALA A 778 -33.99 -24.71 -6.27
CA ALA A 778 -33.29 -25.50 -7.26
C ALA A 778 -34.02 -25.63 -8.60
N LEU A 779 -35.33 -25.39 -8.65
CA LEU A 779 -36.09 -25.36 -9.90
C LEU A 779 -35.67 -24.17 -10.80
N LEU A 780 -35.11 -23.10 -10.23
CA LEU A 780 -34.57 -21.96 -10.98
C LEU A 780 -33.36 -22.34 -11.82
N PHE A 781 -32.57 -23.33 -11.40
CA PHE A 781 -31.31 -23.66 -12.06
C PHE A 781 -31.50 -24.35 -13.41
N PRO A 782 -30.87 -23.86 -14.48
CA PRO A 782 -30.64 -24.61 -15.71
C PRO A 782 -29.73 -25.83 -15.44
N VAL A 783 -30.09 -27.00 -15.99
CA VAL A 783 -29.36 -28.25 -15.75
C VAL A 783 -28.94 -28.95 -17.04
N ARG A 784 -27.79 -29.63 -16.98
CA ARG A 784 -27.31 -30.53 -18.04
C ARG A 784 -28.07 -31.85 -17.99
N ASN A 785 -28.11 -32.54 -19.12
CA ASN A 785 -28.64 -33.90 -19.23
C ASN A 785 -30.09 -34.05 -18.71
N GLU A 786 -30.99 -33.17 -19.17
CA GLU A 786 -32.43 -33.24 -18.87
C GLU A 786 -33.02 -34.62 -19.24
N ASN A 787 -32.43 -35.31 -20.23
CA ASN A 787 -32.80 -36.68 -20.60
C ASN A 787 -32.65 -37.70 -19.47
N ALA A 788 -31.66 -37.54 -18.59
CA ALA A 788 -31.52 -38.39 -17.42
C ALA A 788 -32.72 -38.22 -16.46
N LEU A 789 -33.24 -36.99 -16.31
CA LEU A 789 -34.43 -36.73 -15.48
C LEU A 789 -35.66 -37.44 -16.05
N PHE A 790 -35.85 -37.40 -17.38
CA PHE A 790 -36.95 -38.13 -18.02
C PHE A 790 -36.89 -39.63 -17.72
N LYS A 791 -35.72 -40.25 -17.86
CA LYS A 791 -35.50 -41.67 -17.56
C LYS A 791 -35.83 -42.06 -16.12
N MET A 792 -35.59 -41.15 -15.18
CA MET A 792 -35.81 -41.40 -13.75
C MET A 792 -37.29 -41.38 -13.35
N VAL A 793 -38.10 -40.54 -13.98
CA VAL A 793 -39.45 -40.21 -13.49
C VAL A 793 -40.58 -40.41 -14.49
N LEU A 794 -40.29 -40.75 -15.74
CA LEU A 794 -41.28 -41.12 -16.75
C LEU A 794 -41.15 -42.61 -17.10
N LYS A 795 -42.30 -43.29 -17.25
CA LYS A 795 -42.35 -44.65 -17.78
C LYS A 795 -42.11 -44.60 -19.29
N MET A 796 -41.03 -45.21 -19.77
CA MET A 796 -40.86 -45.46 -21.20
C MET A 796 -41.83 -46.57 -21.63
N LYS A 797 -42.46 -46.43 -22.79
CA LYS A 797 -43.08 -47.59 -23.45
C LYS A 797 -41.93 -48.51 -23.88
N GLU A 798 -41.99 -49.79 -23.49
CA GLU A 798 -41.29 -50.83 -24.24
C GLU A 798 -41.74 -50.69 -25.70
N GLN A 799 -40.80 -50.48 -26.61
CA GLN A 799 -41.06 -50.76 -28.01
C GLN A 799 -41.28 -52.26 -28.09
N GLY A 800 -42.55 -52.67 -28.09
CA GLY A 800 -42.91 -54.05 -28.37
C GLY A 800 -42.42 -54.42 -29.77
N ASP A 801 -41.87 -55.62 -29.86
CA ASP A 801 -41.48 -56.32 -31.10
C ASP A 801 -42.55 -56.28 -32.20
#